data_AF-B6G1L8-F1
#
_entry.id   AF-B6G1L8-F1
#
_cell.length_a   1.000
_cell.length_b   1.000
_cell.length_c   1.000
_cell.angle_alpha   90.00
_cell.angle_beta   90.00
_cell.angle_gamma   90.00
#
_symmetry.space_group_name_H-M   'P 1'
#
loop_
_entity.id
_entity.type
_entity.pdbx_description
1 polymer ?
#
loop_
_entity_poly.entity_id
_entity_poly.type
_entity_poly.pdbx_seq_one_letter_code
_entity_poly.pdbx_strand_id
1 'polypeptide(L)'
;MKTPKHLATVMAITMVAGSVAPVMAATTSSETIIGNDRHETAVKISKDGWSSAETVILVNSSAIPDALTATPLAHAKKAPILLTGKDGLNKATANEIKRLGAKNVIMIGGDAVLSAKVEKDLKALNLKVDRIKGETREETALAIAKRLDGIKDVSEIAVVNGTTGLADAVSVAAAAAEKGMPILLANPKKGLSAAEKFIKDEAIKASFIIGGTTALPEKLVSSLPGKQRIEGSNRNDTNAKVIEKFYGDKELDNLYLAKDGRDGDTQLIDALAVGALAAKNGAPVLIASKKLSEKQIDVINTKKIDTITQVGGKGNEGAFNQLKDIEETDVYEVGTVEELKEALEKANANDKIVLKPNATITEDIIINTDKNVDIKVEGTVTGKVEITAPNGNVTDNSTSKPSTGGGTIVTPPADNSIKVDTPEELKEALKNAKAGDVIKITGNIGSTSSYGVYNVKANNVTITSNSKNTVYGSFVVTGEKCVINNITITNQGDKQGENTVDRNGINVACSDLTVTNCTFNNNSQGGITNGLSIWPTSTTVNYKISGNTFNGFKANDSGYSSVAITIAGGVAKENITGIKEASKLANMTDAQDKAIIDGNIFVDCKGDYCREDWTNGNKVYCKSISNGDNLYLEGAADSAKYYVTNNIERKSNATVKEGTTLAIASGKTMSLVDGAELTVNGEVTGTIIGKGATSKLVIGENGKYGNLGKGTYLWTNNEWVNEKTAIVSTEEELRTALANKEKTTIKLNDNINIEKRIHVKRSITIDLNNYELKCTELLNTEGNHSNGNPITDNNPKWGYAILITKDREGGENSQINVNVINGNLKFGASQEKQLNVGIGILGSNVDLTVSNVNVDMGGFTYKNAPDVAFGSMYGIATNGTYKNIKIDVKNGTKINNTILGMYLPSDKTDVTLTNTEINAGTGISIKGGILNIIDSKITATDDYGAPGAIDDYINGLKENNSGSEAAGEAIYLEGNYHWDAIVNISGNSELESKHGYALRTHFLRERATSGEHNGKTLKKEININGATVKAGKDKVIFKNHKTYESFPNDAINSLNSIKITAGKYTDDVTKYLESGYKCTELNGMYTVVKDDTVSTIK
;
A
#
# COMPACT_ATOMS: atom_id res chain seq x y z
N MET A 1 -52.16 32.37 17.09
CA MET A 1 -51.18 33.13 17.93
C MET A 1 -50.00 32.21 18.23
N LYS A 2 -48.76 32.71 18.30
CA LYS A 2 -47.62 31.91 18.82
C LYS A 2 -47.70 31.85 20.34
N THR A 3 -47.80 30.65 20.91
CA THR A 3 -47.93 30.44 22.36
C THR A 3 -46.60 29.92 22.92
N PRO A 4 -45.80 30.72 23.66
CA PRO A 4 -44.52 30.25 24.17
C PRO A 4 -44.71 29.19 25.26
N LYS A 5 -43.82 28.19 25.30
CA LYS A 5 -43.89 27.01 26.21
C LYS A 5 -44.01 27.30 27.71
N HIS A 6 -43.68 28.52 28.16
CA HIS A 6 -43.67 28.86 29.59
C HIS A 6 -44.97 29.43 30.17
N LEU A 7 -46.10 29.46 29.42
CA LEU A 7 -47.38 29.98 29.94
C LEU A 7 -48.59 29.04 29.87
N ALA A 8 -48.40 27.76 29.51
CA ALA A 8 -49.48 26.77 29.45
C ALA A 8 -49.75 26.07 30.80
N THR A 9 -50.00 26.83 31.88
CA THR A 9 -50.36 26.28 33.19
C THR A 9 -51.85 26.45 33.50
N VAL A 10 -52.62 25.40 33.25
CA VAL A 10 -53.87 24.99 33.93
C VAL A 10 -55.00 26.03 34.08
N MET A 11 -55.98 25.95 33.18
CA MET A 11 -57.45 25.92 33.44
C MET A 11 -58.14 25.68 32.08
N ALA A 12 -59.19 24.87 31.91
CA ALA A 12 -60.11 24.28 32.89
C ALA A 12 -60.47 22.82 32.57
N ILE A 13 -60.99 22.11 33.58
CA ILE A 13 -61.48 20.73 33.50
C ILE A 13 -62.92 20.71 32.96
N THR A 14 -63.17 20.05 31.82
CA THR A 14 -64.44 19.31 31.61
C THR A 14 -64.40 18.31 30.44
N MET A 15 -64.79 17.07 30.76
CA MET A 15 -65.44 16.04 29.92
C MET A 15 -64.65 15.14 28.95
N VAL A 16 -65.19 13.90 28.89
CA VAL A 16 -64.93 12.73 28.02
C VAL A 16 -63.57 12.03 28.18
N ALA A 17 -63.58 10.97 28.99
CA ALA A 17 -62.52 9.96 29.04
C ALA A 17 -62.57 9.06 27.78
N GLY A 18 -62.01 9.56 26.67
CA GLY A 18 -61.47 8.70 25.62
C GLY A 18 -59.99 8.46 25.90
N SER A 19 -59.60 7.20 26.12
CA SER A 19 -58.21 6.83 26.41
C SER A 19 -57.34 6.87 25.15
N VAL A 20 -57.04 8.07 24.66
CA VAL A 20 -55.88 8.29 23.79
C VAL A 20 -54.63 8.23 24.66
N ALA A 21 -53.77 7.25 24.41
CA ALA A 21 -52.44 7.24 25.01
C ALA A 21 -51.71 8.52 24.54
N PRO A 22 -51.05 9.28 25.43
CA PRO A 22 -50.28 10.43 25.00
C PRO A 22 -49.13 9.95 24.12
N VAL A 23 -49.19 10.27 22.83
CA VAL A 23 -48.06 10.14 21.91
C VAL A 23 -47.01 11.13 22.41
N MET A 24 -46.05 10.64 23.20
CA MET A 24 -44.91 11.45 23.61
C MET A 24 -44.09 11.75 22.36
N ALA A 25 -44.14 13.01 21.91
CA ALA A 25 -43.30 13.48 20.83
C ALA A 25 -41.83 13.30 21.24
N ALA A 26 -41.08 12.51 20.46
CA ALA A 26 -39.66 12.35 20.68
C ALA A 26 -38.99 13.72 20.59
N THR A 27 -38.38 14.16 21.68
CA THR A 27 -37.69 15.46 21.77
C THR A 27 -36.23 15.25 21.39
N THR A 28 -35.71 16.08 20.49
CA THR A 28 -34.30 16.03 20.08
C THR A 28 -33.36 16.15 21.27
N SER A 29 -32.44 15.18 21.41
CA SER A 29 -31.43 15.19 22.47
C SER A 29 -30.35 16.24 22.19
N SER A 30 -29.76 16.82 23.23
CA SER A 30 -28.63 17.76 23.08
C SER A 30 -27.45 17.36 23.96
N GLU A 31 -26.28 17.24 23.34
CA GLU A 31 -25.07 16.72 23.97
C GLU A 31 -23.85 17.63 23.75
N THR A 32 -22.78 17.44 24.54
CA THR A 32 -21.55 18.24 24.41
C THR A 32 -20.28 17.40 24.54
N ILE A 33 -19.39 17.54 23.57
CA ILE A 33 -18.04 16.94 23.54
C ILE A 33 -17.01 18.08 23.62
N ILE A 34 -16.79 18.58 24.83
CA ILE A 34 -15.96 19.77 25.09
C ILE A 34 -14.88 19.46 26.14
N GLY A 35 -13.60 19.55 25.77
CA GLY A 35 -12.46 19.51 26.70
C GLY A 35 -12.07 20.91 27.20
N ASN A 36 -11.13 20.98 28.16
CA ASN A 36 -10.58 22.27 28.61
C ASN A 36 -9.82 22.99 27.48
N ASP A 37 -9.18 22.21 26.61
CA ASP A 37 -8.49 22.63 25.40
C ASP A 37 -8.79 21.68 24.21
N ARG A 38 -8.21 21.97 23.04
CA ARG A 38 -8.37 21.17 21.81
C ARG A 38 -7.87 19.72 21.95
N HIS A 39 -6.83 19.48 22.74
CA HIS A 39 -6.29 18.12 22.94
C HIS A 39 -7.27 17.29 23.75
N GLU A 40 -7.83 17.85 24.83
CA GLU A 40 -8.87 17.19 25.62
C GLU A 40 -10.18 17.00 24.85
N THR A 41 -10.57 17.94 23.98
CA THR A 41 -11.72 17.75 23.08
C THR A 41 -11.50 16.55 22.17
N ALA A 42 -10.34 16.43 21.52
CA ALA A 42 -10.00 15.26 20.71
C ALA A 42 -9.96 13.94 21.52
N VAL A 43 -9.51 13.99 22.78
CA VAL A 43 -9.58 12.84 23.71
C VAL A 43 -11.03 12.47 24.07
N LYS A 44 -11.94 13.44 24.20
CA LYS A 44 -13.37 13.14 24.42
C LYS A 44 -14.04 12.56 23.16
N ILE A 45 -13.77 13.10 21.98
CA ILE A 45 -14.19 12.53 20.68
C ILE A 45 -13.70 11.07 20.55
N SER A 46 -12.45 10.81 20.93
CA SER A 46 -11.86 9.47 20.94
C SER A 46 -12.57 8.50 21.90
N LYS A 47 -12.98 8.96 23.09
CA LYS A 47 -13.72 8.15 24.06
C LYS A 47 -15.14 7.83 23.64
N ASP A 48 -15.80 8.78 22.98
CA ASP A 48 -17.16 8.63 22.45
C ASP A 48 -17.18 7.60 21.31
N GLY A 49 -16.27 7.75 20.34
CA GLY A 49 -16.23 6.86 19.18
C GLY A 49 -15.55 5.50 19.39
N TRP A 50 -14.62 5.36 20.34
CA TRP A 50 -13.72 4.19 20.40
C TRP A 50 -13.48 3.69 21.83
N SER A 51 -13.99 2.51 22.15
CA SER A 51 -13.55 1.76 23.34
C SER A 51 -12.08 1.36 23.24
N SER A 52 -11.62 0.97 22.05
CA SER A 52 -10.23 0.68 21.70
C SER A 52 -9.95 1.05 20.23
N ALA A 53 -8.68 1.24 19.86
CA ALA A 53 -8.26 1.43 18.47
C ALA A 53 -6.81 0.96 18.29
N GLU A 54 -6.54 0.11 17.29
CA GLU A 54 -5.17 -0.38 17.02
C GLU A 54 -4.25 0.74 16.49
N THR A 55 -4.83 1.70 15.76
CA THR A 55 -4.13 2.82 15.14
C THR A 55 -4.71 4.14 15.64
N VAL A 56 -3.86 5.14 15.80
CA VAL A 56 -4.23 6.55 16.03
C VAL A 56 -3.66 7.40 14.90
N ILE A 57 -4.44 8.35 14.39
CA ILE A 57 -3.91 9.41 13.53
C ILE A 57 -3.49 10.57 14.42
N LEU A 58 -2.23 11.00 14.34
CA LEU A 58 -1.68 12.09 15.15
C LEU A 58 -1.36 13.29 14.28
N VAL A 59 -1.95 14.44 14.62
CA VAL A 59 -1.80 15.69 13.86
C VAL A 59 -1.31 16.83 14.76
N ASN A 60 -0.66 17.83 14.18
CA ASN A 60 -0.28 19.02 14.93
C ASN A 60 -1.53 19.85 15.27
N SER A 61 -1.66 20.24 16.53
CA SER A 61 -2.83 20.95 17.06
C SER A 61 -3.01 22.38 16.53
N SER A 62 -2.00 22.94 15.86
CA SER A 62 -1.94 24.32 15.33
C SER A 62 -1.67 24.39 13.81
N ALA A 63 -1.13 23.34 13.19
CA ALA A 63 -0.82 23.28 11.76
C ALA A 63 -1.87 22.47 10.98
N ILE A 64 -3.10 22.97 10.99
CA ILE A 64 -4.27 22.33 10.35
C ILE A 64 -4.09 21.98 8.87
N PRO A 65 -3.51 22.85 7.99
CA PRO A 65 -3.57 22.62 6.54
C PRO A 65 -2.99 21.29 6.05
N ASP A 66 -1.97 20.77 6.73
CA ASP A 66 -1.33 19.49 6.39
C ASP A 66 -2.18 18.28 6.80
N ALA A 67 -3.11 18.48 7.74
CA ALA A 67 -3.93 17.45 8.37
C ALA A 67 -5.39 17.41 7.87
N LEU A 68 -5.85 18.44 7.15
CA LEU A 68 -7.25 18.60 6.71
C LEU A 68 -7.83 17.38 5.99
N THR A 69 -7.00 16.67 5.24
CA THR A 69 -7.41 15.56 4.38
C THR A 69 -7.26 14.20 5.05
N ALA A 70 -6.89 14.16 6.34
CA ALA A 70 -6.65 12.93 7.09
C ALA A 70 -7.94 12.16 7.46
N THR A 71 -9.11 12.82 7.50
CA THR A 71 -10.36 12.22 7.98
C THR A 71 -10.80 10.96 7.22
N PRO A 72 -10.78 10.91 5.87
CA PRO A 72 -11.04 9.67 5.14
C PRO A 72 -10.08 8.52 5.48
N LEU A 73 -8.78 8.80 5.65
CA LEU A 73 -7.81 7.79 6.06
C LEU A 73 -8.02 7.34 7.51
N ALA A 74 -8.37 8.26 8.41
CA ALA A 74 -8.68 7.97 9.81
C ALA A 74 -9.87 7.00 9.91
N HIS A 75 -10.97 7.31 9.22
CA HIS A 75 -12.15 6.47 9.14
C HIS A 75 -11.86 5.09 8.51
N ALA A 76 -11.13 5.05 7.38
CA ALA A 76 -10.72 3.80 6.73
C ALA A 76 -9.79 2.93 7.62
N LYS A 77 -9.01 3.55 8.52
CA LYS A 77 -8.23 2.87 9.57
C LYS A 77 -9.00 2.59 10.86
N LYS A 78 -10.28 2.97 10.93
CA LYS A 78 -11.11 2.91 12.14
C LYS A 78 -10.43 3.58 13.36
N ALA A 79 -9.72 4.68 13.10
CA ALA A 79 -8.81 5.33 14.04
C ALA A 79 -9.33 6.73 14.44
N PRO A 80 -9.24 7.13 15.73
CA PRO A 80 -9.48 8.51 16.13
C PRO A 80 -8.33 9.43 15.66
N ILE A 81 -8.65 10.71 15.44
CA ILE A 81 -7.68 11.77 15.22
C ILE A 81 -7.36 12.41 16.57
N LEU A 82 -6.12 12.27 17.03
CA LEU A 82 -5.61 12.92 18.24
C LEU A 82 -4.62 14.04 17.88
N LEU A 83 -4.48 15.00 18.79
CA LEU A 83 -3.71 16.22 18.58
C LEU A 83 -2.43 16.25 19.40
N THR A 84 -1.40 16.96 18.94
CA THR A 84 -0.24 17.29 19.78
C THR A 84 0.45 18.59 19.37
N GLY A 85 1.29 19.14 20.25
CA GLY A 85 2.16 20.27 19.92
C GLY A 85 3.34 19.85 19.02
N LYS A 86 3.99 20.84 18.40
CA LYS A 86 5.10 20.61 17.45
C LYS A 86 6.28 19.83 18.04
N ASP A 87 6.66 20.17 19.28
CA ASP A 87 7.94 19.78 19.89
C ASP A 87 7.78 18.85 21.10
N GLY A 88 6.66 18.12 21.19
CA GLY A 88 6.49 17.06 22.17
C GLY A 88 5.09 16.46 22.16
N LEU A 89 4.99 15.22 22.63
CA LEU A 89 3.71 14.52 22.76
C LEU A 89 2.89 15.08 23.93
N ASN A 90 1.69 15.58 23.66
CA ASN A 90 0.76 16.06 24.69
C ASN A 90 0.40 14.94 25.69
N LYS A 91 0.39 15.24 26.99
CA LYS A 91 0.14 14.25 28.06
C LYS A 91 -1.26 13.63 28.00
N ALA A 92 -2.30 14.39 27.67
CA ALA A 92 -3.66 13.87 27.50
C ALA A 92 -3.72 12.88 26.31
N THR A 93 -3.09 13.26 25.19
CA THR A 93 -2.96 12.40 24.01
C THR A 93 -2.16 11.13 24.29
N ALA A 94 -1.03 11.22 25.00
CA ALA A 94 -0.24 10.06 25.42
C ALA A 94 -1.05 9.08 26.30
N ASN A 95 -1.88 9.61 27.20
CA ASN A 95 -2.75 8.81 28.05
C ASN A 95 -3.89 8.16 27.26
N GLU A 96 -4.47 8.86 26.28
CA GLU A 96 -5.54 8.33 25.44
C GLU A 96 -5.05 7.25 24.47
N ILE A 97 -3.88 7.42 23.87
CA ILE A 97 -3.20 6.38 23.07
C ILE A 97 -3.05 5.08 23.90
N LYS A 98 -2.66 5.21 25.18
CA LYS A 98 -2.58 4.06 26.10
C LYS A 98 -3.96 3.46 26.41
N ARG A 99 -4.98 4.29 26.68
CA ARG A 99 -6.36 3.84 26.96
C ARG A 99 -6.94 3.05 25.78
N LEU A 100 -6.68 3.50 24.55
CA LEU A 100 -7.13 2.83 23.32
C LEU A 100 -6.45 1.48 23.08
N GLY A 101 -5.34 1.18 23.77
CA GLY A 101 -4.50 0.01 23.47
C GLY A 101 -3.77 0.11 22.13
N ALA A 102 -3.58 1.33 21.62
CA ALA A 102 -3.03 1.56 20.29
C ALA A 102 -1.59 1.08 20.16
N LYS A 103 -1.27 0.47 19.02
CA LYS A 103 0.05 -0.08 18.68
C LYS A 103 0.74 0.75 17.60
N ASN A 104 -0.04 1.38 16.73
CA ASN A 104 0.43 2.16 15.60
C ASN A 104 -0.01 3.62 15.73
N VAL A 105 0.88 4.56 15.40
CA VAL A 105 0.55 5.97 15.27
C VAL A 105 0.99 6.46 13.90
N ILE A 106 0.05 7.02 13.14
CA ILE A 106 0.32 7.64 11.84
C ILE A 106 0.40 9.15 12.06
N MET A 107 1.60 9.70 12.00
CA MET A 107 1.83 11.15 12.07
C MET A 107 1.53 11.79 10.72
N ILE A 108 0.70 12.84 10.71
CA ILE A 108 0.43 13.61 9.48
C ILE A 108 1.20 14.94 9.54
N GLY A 109 2.05 15.16 8.54
CA GLY A 109 2.83 16.38 8.38
C GLY A 109 4.34 16.19 8.57
N GLY A 110 5.08 17.12 7.96
CA GLY A 110 6.55 17.14 7.97
C GLY A 110 7.17 17.52 9.31
N ASP A 111 8.49 17.46 9.38
CA ASP A 111 9.26 17.74 10.60
C ASP A 111 9.16 19.21 11.05
N ALA A 112 8.78 20.10 10.14
CA ALA A 112 8.47 21.51 10.42
C ALA A 112 7.22 21.68 11.33
N VAL A 113 6.27 20.74 11.28
CA VAL A 113 5.01 20.78 12.04
C VAL A 113 4.95 19.70 13.13
N LEU A 114 5.60 18.56 12.98
CA LEU A 114 5.74 17.54 14.03
C LEU A 114 7.20 17.10 14.10
N SER A 115 7.98 17.70 15.00
CA SER A 115 9.43 17.50 15.01
C SER A 115 9.82 16.09 15.47
N ALA A 116 11.07 15.71 15.24
CA ALA A 116 11.61 14.41 15.63
C ALA A 116 11.45 14.10 17.14
N LYS A 117 11.24 15.12 17.99
CA LYS A 117 10.91 14.91 19.41
C LYS A 117 9.54 14.25 19.61
N VAL A 118 8.50 14.61 18.85
CA VAL A 118 7.18 13.94 18.94
C VAL A 118 7.32 12.46 18.60
N GLU A 119 8.06 12.17 17.52
CA GLU A 119 8.32 10.80 17.07
C GLU A 119 9.14 10.00 18.11
N LYS A 120 10.13 10.64 18.76
CA LYS A 120 10.88 10.04 19.87
C LYS A 120 10.00 9.76 21.09
N ASP A 121 9.15 10.71 21.47
CA ASP A 121 8.22 10.57 22.60
C ASP A 121 7.23 9.41 22.36
N LEU A 122 6.74 9.24 21.12
CA LEU A 122 5.89 8.11 20.72
C LEU A 122 6.64 6.77 20.75
N LYS A 123 7.85 6.71 20.19
CA LYS A 123 8.68 5.48 20.21
C LYS A 123 9.03 5.06 21.64
N ALA A 124 9.21 6.02 22.56
CA ALA A 124 9.40 5.75 23.99
C ALA A 124 8.16 5.16 24.69
N LEU A 125 6.98 5.20 24.05
CA LEU A 125 5.78 4.46 24.48
C LEU A 125 5.65 3.07 23.81
N ASN A 126 6.70 2.58 23.16
CA ASN A 126 6.75 1.33 22.39
C ASN A 126 5.75 1.27 21.21
N LEU A 127 5.42 2.43 20.64
CA LEU A 127 4.51 2.55 19.49
C LEU A 127 5.27 2.42 18.17
N LYS A 128 4.66 1.76 17.19
CA LYS A 128 5.10 1.83 15.78
C LYS A 128 4.67 3.16 15.21
N VAL A 129 5.61 3.97 14.75
CA VAL A 129 5.34 5.29 14.18
C VAL A 129 5.53 5.26 12.67
N ASP A 130 4.45 5.54 11.93
CA ASP A 130 4.43 5.82 10.50
C ASP A 130 4.27 7.34 10.31
N ARG A 131 4.75 7.90 9.21
CA ARG A 131 4.65 9.36 8.95
C ARG A 131 4.30 9.61 7.50
N ILE A 132 3.19 10.30 7.27
CA ILE A 132 2.73 10.75 5.96
C ILE A 132 3.05 12.24 5.83
N LYS A 133 3.93 12.57 4.89
CA LYS A 133 4.33 13.94 4.54
C LYS A 133 4.67 14.05 3.05
N GLY A 134 4.52 15.25 2.50
CA GLY A 134 5.18 15.71 1.28
C GLY A 134 5.93 17.01 1.54
N GLU A 135 6.56 17.60 0.51
CA GLU A 135 7.22 18.91 0.63
C GLU A 135 6.20 20.06 0.71
N THR A 136 4.96 19.80 0.25
CA THR A 136 3.82 20.72 0.39
C THR A 136 2.58 20.03 0.99
N ARG A 137 1.57 20.83 1.35
CA ARG A 137 0.26 20.32 1.81
C ARG A 137 -0.47 19.53 0.72
N GLU A 138 -0.33 19.94 -0.54
CA GLU A 138 -0.91 19.24 -1.69
C GLU A 138 -0.26 17.86 -1.90
N GLU A 139 1.07 17.77 -1.75
CA GLU A 139 1.78 16.48 -1.77
C GLU A 139 1.47 15.62 -0.54
N THR A 140 1.29 16.22 0.63
CA THR A 140 0.86 15.51 1.85
C THR A 140 -0.55 14.93 1.65
N ALA A 141 -1.48 15.70 1.09
CA ALA A 141 -2.82 15.23 0.75
C ALA A 141 -2.81 14.11 -0.30
N LEU A 142 -1.94 14.19 -1.31
CA LEU A 142 -1.72 13.10 -2.27
C LEU A 142 -1.16 11.84 -1.62
N ALA A 143 -0.23 11.97 -0.67
CA ALA A 143 0.33 10.84 0.06
C ALA A 143 -0.74 10.17 0.94
N ILE A 144 -1.65 10.95 1.54
CA ILE A 144 -2.84 10.44 2.24
C ILE A 144 -3.78 9.73 1.25
N ALA A 145 -4.02 10.31 0.07
CA ALA A 145 -4.87 9.70 -0.97
C ALA A 145 -4.37 8.33 -1.43
N LYS A 146 -3.07 8.20 -1.74
CA LYS A 146 -2.42 6.93 -2.07
C LYS A 146 -2.46 5.92 -0.91
N ARG A 147 -2.44 6.41 0.34
CA ARG A 147 -2.53 5.56 1.53
C ARG A 147 -3.95 5.04 1.77
N LEU A 148 -4.97 5.82 1.40
CA LEU A 148 -6.37 5.43 1.39
C LEU A 148 -6.67 4.42 0.28
N ASP A 149 -6.16 4.68 -0.92
CA ASP A 149 -6.32 3.82 -2.09
C ASP A 149 -5.77 2.40 -1.85
N GLY A 150 -4.57 2.28 -1.26
CA GLY A 150 -4.03 1.00 -0.77
C GLY A 150 -4.78 0.35 0.42
N ILE A 151 -6.02 0.77 0.71
CA ILE A 151 -6.98 0.17 1.65
C ILE A 151 -8.33 -0.07 0.97
N LYS A 152 -8.75 0.85 0.09
CA LYS A 152 -10.01 0.82 -0.66
C LYS A 152 -9.83 1.57 -1.98
N ASP A 153 -10.03 0.88 -3.10
CA ASP A 153 -9.97 1.42 -4.46
C ASP A 153 -10.69 2.77 -4.59
N VAL A 154 -9.98 3.81 -5.00
CA VAL A 154 -10.53 5.15 -5.17
C VAL A 154 -11.11 5.33 -6.57
N SER A 155 -12.37 5.75 -6.67
CA SER A 155 -13.01 6.11 -7.95
C SER A 155 -13.73 7.45 -7.96
N GLU A 156 -13.83 8.12 -6.80
CA GLU A 156 -14.42 9.44 -6.60
C GLU A 156 -13.50 10.28 -5.72
N ILE A 157 -13.37 11.58 -6.00
CA ILE A 157 -12.50 12.50 -5.24
C ILE A 157 -13.26 13.75 -4.78
N ALA A 158 -12.84 14.34 -3.66
CA ALA A 158 -13.18 15.72 -3.31
C ALA A 158 -11.99 16.64 -3.59
N VAL A 159 -12.23 17.83 -4.14
CA VAL A 159 -11.21 18.82 -4.48
C VAL A 159 -11.53 20.15 -3.81
N VAL A 160 -10.58 20.66 -3.01
CA VAL A 160 -10.72 21.90 -2.23
C VAL A 160 -9.51 22.81 -2.42
N ASN A 161 -9.64 24.12 -2.18
CA ASN A 161 -8.48 25.03 -2.25
C ASN A 161 -7.58 24.83 -1.03
N GLY A 162 -6.33 24.39 -1.24
CA GLY A 162 -5.39 24.11 -0.14
C GLY A 162 -4.92 25.31 0.65
N THR A 163 -5.14 26.55 0.18
CA THR A 163 -4.71 27.80 0.84
C THR A 163 -5.87 28.50 1.55
N THR A 164 -7.01 28.69 0.88
CA THR A 164 -8.15 29.47 1.39
C THR A 164 -9.41 28.64 1.65
N GLY A 165 -9.46 27.39 1.19
CA GLY A 165 -10.61 26.49 1.32
C GLY A 165 -10.54 25.55 2.53
N LEU A 166 -9.87 25.95 3.62
CA LEU A 166 -9.69 25.08 4.79
C LEU A 166 -11.03 24.71 5.46
N ALA A 167 -11.99 25.63 5.44
CA ALA A 167 -13.35 25.40 5.94
C ALA A 167 -14.17 24.51 4.99
N ASP A 168 -13.95 24.62 3.68
CA ASP A 168 -14.57 23.74 2.67
C ASP A 168 -14.06 22.29 2.83
N ALA A 169 -12.78 22.12 3.17
CA ALA A 169 -12.16 20.82 3.45
C ALA A 169 -12.79 20.09 4.65
N VAL A 170 -12.94 20.76 5.81
CA VAL A 170 -13.60 20.12 6.97
C VAL A 170 -15.10 19.92 6.76
N SER A 171 -15.75 20.76 5.94
CA SER A 171 -17.18 20.60 5.61
C SER A 171 -17.46 19.27 4.92
N VAL A 172 -16.64 18.88 3.95
CA VAL A 172 -16.79 17.61 3.21
C VAL A 172 -16.16 16.40 3.93
N ALA A 173 -15.43 16.61 5.02
CA ALA A 173 -14.56 15.59 5.61
C ALA A 173 -15.28 14.31 6.04
N ALA A 174 -16.47 14.41 6.63
CA ALA A 174 -17.27 13.26 7.04
C ALA A 174 -17.84 12.50 5.82
N ALA A 175 -18.51 13.19 4.90
CA ALA A 175 -19.06 12.61 3.68
C ALA A 175 -17.98 11.96 2.78
N ALA A 176 -16.79 12.58 2.71
CA ALA A 176 -15.64 12.02 2.02
C ALA A 176 -15.16 10.72 2.68
N ALA A 177 -15.14 10.67 4.01
CA ALA A 177 -14.76 9.48 4.76
C ALA A 177 -15.74 8.31 4.59
N GLU A 178 -17.05 8.56 4.70
CA GLU A 178 -18.11 7.56 4.49
C GLU A 178 -18.05 6.94 3.09
N LYS A 179 -17.90 7.78 2.06
CA LYS A 179 -17.78 7.32 0.67
C LYS A 179 -16.40 6.72 0.35
N GLY A 180 -15.38 6.98 1.17
CA GLY A 180 -14.00 6.60 0.90
C GLY A 180 -13.32 7.43 -0.19
N MET A 181 -13.76 8.68 -0.36
CA MET A 181 -13.17 9.65 -1.28
C MET A 181 -11.97 10.33 -0.61
N PRO A 182 -10.77 10.35 -1.21
CA PRO A 182 -9.71 11.20 -0.73
C PRO A 182 -10.04 12.67 -1.03
N ILE A 183 -9.59 13.55 -0.14
CA ILE A 183 -9.66 15.00 -0.33
C ILE A 183 -8.31 15.44 -0.89
N LEU A 184 -8.33 16.00 -2.10
CA LEU A 184 -7.17 16.54 -2.79
C LEU A 184 -7.15 18.07 -2.66
N LEU A 185 -5.97 18.62 -2.40
CA LEU A 185 -5.78 20.07 -2.27
C LEU A 185 -5.30 20.66 -3.60
N ALA A 186 -6.06 21.61 -4.13
CA ALA A 186 -5.67 22.42 -5.27
C ALA A 186 -4.84 23.63 -4.84
N ASN A 187 -3.75 23.89 -5.57
CA ASN A 187 -2.92 25.08 -5.37
C ASN A 187 -3.43 26.25 -6.24
N PRO A 188 -3.63 27.48 -5.70
CA PRO A 188 -4.13 28.62 -6.46
C PRO A 188 -3.29 29.02 -7.69
N LYS A 189 -1.99 28.69 -7.70
CA LYS A 189 -1.05 29.00 -8.79
C LYS A 189 -0.69 27.79 -9.65
N LYS A 190 -0.50 26.62 -9.03
CA LYS A 190 -0.03 25.38 -9.69
C LYS A 190 -1.14 24.39 -10.05
N GLY A 191 -2.40 24.68 -9.73
CA GLY A 191 -3.54 23.79 -9.99
C GLY A 191 -3.45 22.48 -9.20
N LEU A 192 -3.73 21.37 -9.88
CA LEU A 192 -3.71 20.01 -9.33
C LEU A 192 -2.49 19.19 -9.77
N SER A 193 -1.44 19.83 -10.30
CA SER A 193 -0.23 19.18 -10.83
C SER A 193 0.41 18.11 -9.93
N ALA A 194 0.32 18.23 -8.61
CA ALA A 194 0.74 17.17 -7.69
C ALA A 194 -0.04 15.86 -7.88
N ALA A 195 -1.37 15.96 -8.07
CA ALA A 195 -2.29 14.84 -8.14
C ALA A 195 -2.72 14.43 -9.57
N GLU A 196 -2.40 15.21 -10.60
CA GLU A 196 -2.78 14.92 -12.00
C GLU A 196 -2.48 13.47 -12.45
N LYS A 197 -1.29 12.96 -12.11
CA LYS A 197 -0.92 11.56 -12.42
C LYS A 197 -1.81 10.55 -11.68
N PHE A 198 -2.11 10.78 -10.40
CA PHE A 198 -2.97 9.90 -9.61
C PHE A 198 -4.42 9.91 -10.14
N ILE A 199 -4.96 11.09 -10.46
CA ILE A 199 -6.31 11.23 -11.03
C ILE A 199 -6.44 10.46 -12.36
N LYS A 200 -5.38 10.44 -13.16
CA LYS A 200 -5.32 9.71 -14.43
C LYS A 200 -5.15 8.20 -14.24
N ASP A 201 -4.20 7.78 -13.39
CA ASP A 201 -3.83 6.38 -13.22
C ASP A 201 -4.95 5.57 -12.53
N GLU A 202 -5.59 6.13 -11.49
CA GLU A 202 -6.72 5.46 -10.81
C GLU A 202 -8.05 5.58 -11.58
N ALA A 203 -8.03 6.14 -12.80
CA ALA A 203 -9.19 6.29 -13.68
C ALA A 203 -10.43 6.90 -12.98
N ILE A 204 -10.21 7.98 -12.21
CA ILE A 204 -11.25 8.65 -11.41
C ILE A 204 -12.47 8.99 -12.26
N LYS A 205 -13.67 8.72 -11.73
CA LYS A 205 -14.93 8.81 -12.46
C LYS A 205 -15.72 10.08 -12.13
N ALA A 206 -15.65 10.54 -10.88
CA ALA A 206 -16.35 11.75 -10.42
C ALA A 206 -15.46 12.62 -9.51
N SER A 207 -15.66 13.94 -9.59
CA SER A 207 -14.86 14.92 -8.86
C SER A 207 -15.74 15.99 -8.22
N PHE A 208 -15.85 16.00 -6.89
CA PHE A 208 -16.63 16.98 -6.15
C PHE A 208 -15.77 18.20 -5.81
N ILE A 209 -16.01 19.32 -6.50
CA ILE A 209 -15.30 20.59 -6.33
C ILE A 209 -16.00 21.37 -5.22
N ILE A 210 -15.40 21.44 -4.03
CA ILE A 210 -15.99 22.13 -2.88
C ILE A 210 -15.39 23.53 -2.76
N GLY A 211 -16.26 24.54 -2.77
CA GLY A 211 -15.88 25.95 -2.67
C GLY A 211 -16.04 26.72 -3.98
N GLY A 212 -16.20 28.04 -3.83
CA GLY A 212 -16.63 28.91 -4.90
C GLY A 212 -15.61 29.14 -6.01
N THR A 213 -16.07 29.63 -7.17
CA THR A 213 -15.18 29.95 -8.31
C THR A 213 -14.03 30.93 -7.98
N THR A 214 -14.16 31.78 -6.97
CA THR A 214 -13.06 32.62 -6.45
C THR A 214 -11.94 31.80 -5.79
N ALA A 215 -12.30 30.72 -5.08
CA ALA A 215 -11.33 29.81 -4.47
C ALA A 215 -10.83 28.76 -5.47
N LEU A 216 -11.71 28.22 -6.31
CA LEU A 216 -11.39 27.21 -7.33
C LEU A 216 -11.86 27.69 -8.71
N PRO A 217 -11.07 28.54 -9.40
CA PRO A 217 -11.43 29.06 -10.71
C PRO A 217 -11.67 27.94 -11.72
N GLU A 218 -12.64 28.11 -12.61
CA GLU A 218 -13.08 27.01 -13.50
C GLU A 218 -11.95 26.45 -14.38
N LYS A 219 -10.99 27.30 -14.79
CA LYS A 219 -9.77 26.88 -15.51
C LYS A 219 -8.86 25.87 -14.77
N LEU A 220 -9.00 25.76 -13.45
CA LEU A 220 -8.20 24.87 -12.60
C LEU A 220 -8.81 23.47 -12.53
N VAL A 221 -10.13 23.40 -12.60
CA VAL A 221 -10.95 22.19 -12.40
C VAL A 221 -11.63 21.72 -13.68
N SER A 222 -11.42 22.42 -14.80
CA SER A 222 -12.11 22.17 -16.06
C SER A 222 -11.82 20.78 -16.64
N SER A 223 -10.62 20.25 -16.39
CA SER A 223 -10.12 18.94 -16.82
C SER A 223 -10.50 17.77 -15.91
N LEU A 224 -11.20 18.02 -14.79
CA LEU A 224 -11.56 16.97 -13.85
C LEU A 224 -12.68 16.05 -14.38
N PRO A 225 -12.55 14.71 -14.23
CA PRO A 225 -13.56 13.76 -14.66
C PRO A 225 -14.81 13.82 -13.79
N GLY A 226 -15.99 13.73 -14.42
CA GLY A 226 -17.30 13.73 -13.75
C GLY A 226 -17.48 14.86 -12.73
N LYS A 227 -17.02 16.08 -13.08
CA LYS A 227 -16.96 17.20 -12.16
C LYS A 227 -18.35 17.69 -11.72
N GLN A 228 -18.54 17.87 -10.42
CA GLN A 228 -19.69 18.57 -9.83
C GLN A 228 -19.20 19.61 -8.83
N ARG A 229 -19.62 20.87 -8.97
CA ARG A 229 -19.31 21.93 -8.01
C ARG A 229 -20.36 22.00 -6.89
N ILE A 230 -19.88 22.25 -5.67
CA ILE A 230 -20.67 22.47 -4.45
C ILE A 230 -20.12 23.74 -3.81
N GLU A 231 -20.84 24.85 -3.95
CA GLU A 231 -20.41 26.18 -3.47
C GLU A 231 -21.55 26.92 -2.79
N GLY A 232 -21.21 27.76 -1.81
CA GLY A 232 -22.11 28.77 -1.23
C GLY A 232 -21.45 30.15 -1.22
N SER A 233 -22.19 31.18 -0.79
CA SER A 233 -21.69 32.56 -0.75
C SER A 233 -20.51 32.75 0.23
N ASN A 234 -20.43 31.87 1.23
CA ASN A 234 -19.46 31.86 2.30
C ASN A 234 -19.31 30.41 2.84
N ARG A 235 -18.34 30.18 3.74
CA ARG A 235 -18.03 28.83 4.27
C ARG A 235 -19.22 28.10 4.92
N ASN A 236 -20.13 28.81 5.58
CA ASN A 236 -21.31 28.23 6.22
C ASN A 236 -22.36 27.80 5.18
N ASP A 237 -22.51 28.58 4.10
CA ASP A 237 -23.39 28.23 3.00
C ASP A 237 -22.82 27.08 2.16
N THR A 238 -21.49 27.03 1.95
CA THR A 238 -20.84 25.86 1.34
C THR A 238 -21.07 24.62 2.22
N ASN A 239 -20.93 24.73 3.53
CA ASN A 239 -21.22 23.65 4.48
C ASN A 239 -22.69 23.19 4.38
N ALA A 240 -23.66 24.11 4.29
CA ALA A 240 -25.05 23.77 4.05
C ALA A 240 -25.26 23.01 2.73
N LYS A 241 -24.63 23.45 1.63
CA LYS A 241 -24.68 22.76 0.32
C LYS A 241 -23.99 21.39 0.32
N VAL A 242 -22.96 21.19 1.14
CA VAL A 242 -22.34 19.88 1.37
C VAL A 242 -23.30 18.97 2.14
N ILE A 243 -23.97 19.48 3.18
CA ILE A 243 -24.98 18.71 3.93
C ILE A 243 -26.14 18.29 3.01
N GLU A 244 -26.73 19.23 2.29
CA GLU A 244 -27.81 19.01 1.32
C GLU A 244 -27.46 17.96 0.25
N LYS A 245 -26.22 17.97 -0.26
CA LYS A 245 -25.77 17.05 -1.32
C LYS A 245 -25.48 15.64 -0.83
N PHE A 246 -24.90 15.48 0.36
CA PHE A 246 -24.39 14.19 0.83
C PHE A 246 -25.26 13.51 1.89
N TYR A 247 -26.03 14.29 2.65
CA TYR A 247 -26.96 13.82 3.67
C TYR A 247 -28.38 14.17 3.21
N GLY A 248 -28.79 13.57 2.09
CA GLY A 248 -30.09 13.81 1.46
C GLY A 248 -31.27 13.29 2.29
N ASP A 249 -31.06 12.23 3.08
CA ASP A 249 -32.08 11.61 3.92
C ASP A 249 -32.68 12.61 4.92
N LYS A 250 -33.99 12.50 5.15
CA LYS A 250 -34.73 13.44 6.02
C LYS A 250 -34.58 13.19 7.51
N GLU A 251 -33.99 12.07 7.92
CA GLU A 251 -33.78 11.70 9.31
C GLU A 251 -32.27 11.58 9.56
N LEU A 252 -31.79 12.21 10.64
CA LEU A 252 -30.38 12.18 11.06
C LEU A 252 -30.29 11.75 12.53
N ASP A 253 -29.60 10.64 12.80
CA ASP A 253 -29.37 10.15 14.16
C ASP A 253 -28.58 11.17 15.01
N ASN A 254 -27.63 11.89 14.40
CA ASN A 254 -26.87 12.97 15.04
C ASN A 254 -26.44 14.07 14.05
N LEU A 255 -26.24 15.30 14.55
CA LEU A 255 -25.64 16.44 13.87
C LEU A 255 -24.54 17.06 14.76
N TYR A 256 -23.28 17.00 14.31
CA TYR A 256 -22.13 17.51 15.06
C TYR A 256 -21.84 18.97 14.71
N LEU A 257 -21.94 19.89 15.68
CA LEU A 257 -21.65 21.32 15.50
C LEU A 257 -20.25 21.71 16.02
N ALA A 258 -19.38 22.16 15.12
CA ALA A 258 -18.05 22.70 15.44
C ALA A 258 -17.87 24.16 14.95
N LYS A 259 -16.83 24.86 15.43
CA LYS A 259 -16.54 26.24 15.04
C LYS A 259 -16.16 26.35 13.56
N ASP A 260 -16.58 27.43 12.92
CA ASP A 260 -16.36 27.70 11.48
C ASP A 260 -15.03 28.37 11.14
N GLY A 261 -14.17 28.68 12.11
CA GLY A 261 -12.86 29.29 11.88
C GLY A 261 -12.88 30.73 11.36
N ARG A 262 -14.00 31.46 11.49
CA ARG A 262 -14.05 32.89 11.13
C ARG A 262 -13.09 33.74 11.97
N ASP A 263 -12.96 33.43 13.26
CA ASP A 263 -12.05 34.13 14.18
C ASP A 263 -10.63 33.51 14.14
N GLY A 264 -10.31 32.73 13.11
CA GLY A 264 -8.98 32.18 12.81
C GLY A 264 -8.99 30.69 12.47
N ASP A 265 -8.24 30.29 11.43
CA ASP A 265 -8.24 28.93 10.88
C ASP A 265 -8.02 27.84 11.94
N THR A 266 -7.21 28.11 12.98
CA THR A 266 -6.91 27.12 14.04
C THR A 266 -8.12 26.65 14.86
N GLN A 267 -9.30 27.30 14.73
CA GLN A 267 -10.54 26.83 15.35
C GLN A 267 -11.18 25.63 14.61
N LEU A 268 -10.82 25.40 13.34
CA LEU A 268 -11.31 24.26 12.54
C LEU A 268 -10.80 22.90 13.05
N ILE A 269 -9.90 22.89 14.04
CA ILE A 269 -9.29 21.67 14.58
C ILE A 269 -10.32 20.74 15.24
N ASP A 270 -11.36 21.32 15.86
CA ASP A 270 -12.44 20.55 16.50
C ASP A 270 -13.32 19.86 15.43
N ALA A 271 -13.60 20.55 14.32
CA ALA A 271 -14.31 20.00 13.16
C ALA A 271 -13.51 18.88 12.47
N LEU A 272 -12.19 19.06 12.32
CA LEU A 272 -11.28 18.05 11.79
C LEU A 272 -11.28 16.79 12.67
N ALA A 273 -11.12 16.95 13.98
CA ALA A 273 -11.01 15.84 14.92
C ALA A 273 -12.30 15.01 14.98
N VAL A 274 -13.48 15.64 14.94
CA VAL A 274 -14.76 14.93 15.01
C VAL A 274 -15.18 14.29 13.69
N GLY A 275 -14.65 14.74 12.55
CA GLY A 275 -15.06 14.22 11.24
C GLY A 275 -14.96 12.69 11.10
N ALA A 276 -14.02 12.04 11.79
CA ALA A 276 -13.89 10.58 11.78
C ALA A 276 -14.98 9.86 12.61
N LEU A 277 -15.44 10.51 13.70
CA LEU A 277 -16.57 10.06 14.52
C LEU A 277 -17.91 10.31 13.82
N ALA A 278 -18.07 11.50 13.26
CA ALA A 278 -19.25 11.89 12.48
C ALA A 278 -19.47 10.90 11.31
N ALA A 279 -18.43 10.62 10.52
CA ALA A 279 -18.45 9.59 9.48
C ALA A 279 -18.70 8.16 9.99
N LYS A 280 -18.25 7.82 11.20
CA LYS A 280 -18.52 6.51 11.82
C LYS A 280 -20.02 6.35 12.14
N ASN A 281 -20.69 7.46 12.46
CA ASN A 281 -22.08 7.51 12.87
C ASN A 281 -23.04 7.94 11.73
N GLY A 282 -22.56 8.04 10.48
CA GLY A 282 -23.36 8.47 9.33
C GLY A 282 -23.86 9.92 9.41
N ALA A 283 -23.15 10.76 10.17
CA ALA A 283 -23.61 12.07 10.62
C ALA A 283 -22.81 13.22 9.99
N PRO A 284 -23.47 14.33 9.59
CA PRO A 284 -22.78 15.52 9.10
C PRO A 284 -22.05 16.30 10.21
N VAL A 285 -21.02 17.03 9.78
CA VAL A 285 -20.37 18.08 10.60
C VAL A 285 -20.85 19.46 10.11
N LEU A 286 -21.67 20.11 10.93
CA LEU A 286 -22.07 21.50 10.77
C LEU A 286 -20.94 22.40 11.28
N ILE A 287 -20.55 23.40 10.50
CA ILE A 287 -19.58 24.42 10.95
C ILE A 287 -20.24 25.78 11.14
N ALA A 288 -20.31 26.25 12.39
CA ALA A 288 -20.77 27.59 12.73
C ALA A 288 -20.17 28.07 14.07
N SER A 289 -19.88 29.37 14.15
CA SER A 289 -19.43 30.00 15.39
C SER A 289 -20.59 30.74 16.09
N LYS A 290 -20.71 32.06 15.92
CA LYS A 290 -21.65 32.88 16.72
C LYS A 290 -23.12 32.67 16.39
N LYS A 291 -23.45 32.31 15.14
CA LYS A 291 -24.80 32.01 14.64
C LYS A 291 -24.73 31.12 13.40
N LEU A 292 -25.84 30.47 13.07
CA LEU A 292 -26.04 29.77 11.80
C LEU A 292 -26.24 30.79 10.65
N SER A 293 -25.92 30.40 9.41
CA SER A 293 -26.39 31.16 8.23
C SER A 293 -27.81 30.73 7.84
N GLU A 294 -28.52 31.58 7.10
CA GLU A 294 -29.87 31.27 6.60
C GLU A 294 -29.88 29.94 5.84
N LYS A 295 -28.88 29.69 4.99
CA LYS A 295 -28.77 28.41 4.26
C LYS A 295 -28.51 27.20 5.16
N GLN A 296 -27.87 27.37 6.31
CA GLN A 296 -27.76 26.31 7.31
C GLN A 296 -29.11 26.04 7.98
N ILE A 297 -29.86 27.10 8.33
CA ILE A 297 -31.20 26.99 8.90
C ILE A 297 -32.16 26.32 7.90
N ASP A 298 -32.12 26.72 6.63
CA ASP A 298 -32.92 26.11 5.56
C ASP A 298 -32.70 24.60 5.50
N VAL A 299 -31.45 24.13 5.39
CA VAL A 299 -31.17 22.69 5.28
C VAL A 299 -31.51 21.94 6.56
N ILE A 300 -31.28 22.51 7.75
CA ILE A 300 -31.68 21.90 9.03
C ILE A 300 -33.22 21.75 9.10
N ASN A 301 -33.97 22.78 8.69
CA ASN A 301 -35.42 22.74 8.66
C ASN A 301 -36.00 21.66 7.74
N THR A 302 -35.22 21.09 6.80
CA THR A 302 -35.63 19.92 5.99
C THR A 302 -35.44 18.58 6.70
N LYS A 303 -34.87 18.55 7.91
CA LYS A 303 -34.48 17.33 8.64
C LYS A 303 -35.31 17.14 9.90
N LYS A 304 -35.43 15.88 10.30
CA LYS A 304 -35.70 15.41 11.65
C LYS A 304 -34.37 14.97 12.23
N ILE A 305 -33.97 15.56 13.36
CA ILE A 305 -32.67 15.25 13.99
C ILE A 305 -32.94 14.67 15.38
N ASP A 306 -32.42 13.47 15.64
CA ASP A 306 -32.64 12.79 16.92
C ASP A 306 -31.68 13.29 18.02
N THR A 307 -30.43 13.65 17.65
CA THR A 307 -29.43 14.24 18.57
C THR A 307 -28.66 15.39 17.92
N ILE A 308 -28.38 16.45 18.68
CA ILE A 308 -27.45 17.52 18.28
C ILE A 308 -26.27 17.60 19.27
N THR A 309 -25.04 17.53 18.76
CA THR A 309 -23.83 17.46 19.60
C THR A 309 -22.91 18.66 19.38
N GLN A 310 -22.70 19.47 20.42
CA GLN A 310 -21.70 20.56 20.40
C GLN A 310 -20.28 20.01 20.55
N VAL A 311 -19.38 20.35 19.62
CA VAL A 311 -17.99 19.86 19.59
C VAL A 311 -17.02 21.01 19.78
N GLY A 312 -16.28 20.97 20.90
CA GLY A 312 -15.47 22.10 21.36
C GLY A 312 -16.34 23.29 21.79
N GLY A 313 -15.79 24.15 22.62
CA GLY A 313 -16.47 25.37 23.12
C GLY A 313 -15.69 26.64 22.83
N LYS A 314 -16.09 27.73 23.49
CA LYS A 314 -15.53 29.09 23.44
C LYS A 314 -15.62 29.68 22.02
N GLY A 315 -16.81 29.66 21.41
CA GLY A 315 -17.08 30.32 20.14
C GLY A 315 -18.28 29.82 19.33
N ASN A 316 -18.84 28.65 19.65
CA ASN A 316 -19.98 28.02 18.96
C ASN A 316 -21.27 27.92 19.81
N GLU A 317 -21.26 28.39 21.06
CA GLU A 317 -22.39 28.33 21.98
C GLU A 317 -23.64 29.06 21.44
N GLY A 318 -23.44 30.18 20.72
CA GLY A 318 -24.53 30.93 20.10
C GLY A 318 -25.23 30.15 18.98
N ALA A 319 -24.46 29.52 18.09
CA ALA A 319 -25.01 28.63 17.07
C ALA A 319 -25.62 27.36 17.67
N PHE A 320 -25.07 26.82 18.77
CA PHE A 320 -25.63 25.63 19.42
C PHE A 320 -26.95 25.91 20.15
N ASN A 321 -27.08 27.09 20.77
CA ASN A 321 -28.35 27.54 21.32
C ASN A 321 -29.38 27.73 20.19
N GLN A 322 -29.01 28.44 19.12
CA GLN A 322 -29.88 28.60 17.95
C GLN A 322 -30.31 27.25 17.33
N LEU A 323 -29.44 26.24 17.34
CA LEU A 323 -29.76 24.90 16.85
C LEU A 323 -30.80 24.19 17.76
N LYS A 324 -30.68 24.30 19.09
CA LYS A 324 -31.72 23.83 20.02
C LYS A 324 -33.04 24.56 19.81
N ASP A 325 -33.00 25.89 19.65
CA ASP A 325 -34.18 26.72 19.43
C ASP A 325 -34.90 26.38 18.09
N ILE A 326 -34.19 25.78 17.12
CA ILE A 326 -34.72 25.31 15.83
C ILE A 326 -35.36 23.92 15.96
N GLU A 327 -34.77 23.01 16.74
CA GLU A 327 -35.32 21.65 16.93
C GLU A 327 -36.50 21.62 17.94
N GLU A 328 -36.70 22.70 18.70
CA GLU A 328 -37.81 22.86 19.62
C GLU A 328 -39.17 23.06 18.91
N THR A 329 -40.06 22.06 18.98
CA THR A 329 -41.45 22.18 18.49
C THR A 329 -42.23 23.34 19.13
N ASP A 330 -42.62 24.32 18.33
CA ASP A 330 -43.69 25.28 18.60
C ASP A 330 -45.03 24.83 17.99
N VAL A 331 -46.14 25.47 18.42
CA VAL A 331 -47.48 25.26 17.86
C VAL A 331 -48.07 26.58 17.37
N TYR A 332 -48.48 26.61 16.10
CA TYR A 332 -49.12 27.75 15.44
C TYR A 332 -50.59 27.41 15.15
N GLU A 333 -51.51 27.97 15.95
CA GLU A 333 -52.93 27.99 15.59
C GLU A 333 -53.24 29.21 14.74
N VAL A 334 -53.83 28.97 13.56
CA VAL A 334 -54.13 29.96 12.51
C VAL A 334 -55.56 29.78 11.98
N GLY A 335 -56.21 30.87 11.57
CA GLY A 335 -57.63 30.87 11.19
C GLY A 335 -57.90 31.03 9.69
N THR A 336 -56.88 31.37 8.89
CA THR A 336 -56.99 31.66 7.46
C THR A 336 -55.85 31.02 6.66
N VAL A 337 -56.02 30.92 5.33
CA VAL A 337 -54.99 30.38 4.42
C VAL A 337 -53.75 31.27 4.36
N GLU A 338 -53.91 32.58 4.50
CA GLU A 338 -52.78 33.52 4.54
C GLU A 338 -51.98 33.40 5.84
N GLU A 339 -52.65 33.30 6.99
CA GLU A 339 -51.97 33.03 8.26
C GLU A 339 -51.26 31.65 8.26
N LEU A 340 -51.79 30.64 7.55
CA LEU A 340 -51.12 29.36 7.33
C LEU A 340 -49.80 29.53 6.56
N LYS A 341 -49.79 30.32 5.47
CA LYS A 341 -48.54 30.64 4.73
C LYS A 341 -47.55 31.40 5.62
N GLU A 342 -48.01 32.43 6.32
CA GLU A 342 -47.17 33.19 7.25
C GLU A 342 -46.59 32.31 8.38
N ALA A 343 -47.36 31.34 8.89
CA ALA A 343 -46.87 30.39 9.88
C ALA A 343 -45.82 29.44 9.27
N LEU A 344 -46.05 28.94 8.05
CA LEU A 344 -45.09 28.08 7.33
C LEU A 344 -43.77 28.78 7.03
N GLU A 345 -43.78 30.07 6.70
CA GLU A 345 -42.55 30.86 6.55
C GLU A 345 -41.76 30.94 7.85
N LYS A 346 -42.45 31.18 8.98
CA LYS A 346 -41.88 31.36 10.32
C LYS A 346 -41.50 30.06 11.04
N ALA A 347 -42.04 28.92 10.62
CA ALA A 347 -41.84 27.63 11.26
C ALA A 347 -40.42 27.05 11.08
N ASN A 348 -39.93 26.37 12.11
CA ASN A 348 -38.69 25.60 12.12
C ASN A 348 -38.96 24.09 11.93
N ALA A 349 -37.92 23.26 12.03
CA ALA A 349 -38.05 21.81 12.14
C ALA A 349 -38.96 21.41 13.32
N ASN A 350 -39.71 20.33 13.15
CA ASN A 350 -40.59 19.73 14.17
C ASN A 350 -41.77 20.62 14.64
N ASP A 351 -41.96 21.82 14.07
CA ASP A 351 -43.08 22.71 14.40
C ASP A 351 -44.43 22.15 13.93
N LYS A 352 -45.51 22.48 14.67
CA LYS A 352 -46.88 22.08 14.33
C LYS A 352 -47.72 23.28 13.94
N ILE A 353 -48.43 23.21 12.81
CA ILE A 353 -49.28 24.29 12.31
C ILE A 353 -50.70 23.74 12.16
N VAL A 354 -51.65 24.31 12.90
CA VAL A 354 -53.05 23.89 12.91
C VAL A 354 -53.90 24.99 12.29
N LEU A 355 -54.35 24.77 11.06
CA LEU A 355 -55.35 25.61 10.41
C LEU A 355 -56.74 25.24 10.94
N LYS A 356 -57.33 26.15 11.71
CA LYS A 356 -58.63 25.98 12.39
C LYS A 356 -59.52 27.19 12.12
N PRO A 357 -60.19 27.24 10.97
CA PRO A 357 -60.96 28.41 10.55
C PRO A 357 -62.27 28.52 11.32
N ASN A 358 -62.63 29.74 11.71
CA ASN A 358 -63.89 30.06 12.39
C ASN A 358 -65.09 30.20 11.43
N ALA A 359 -64.86 30.08 10.12
CA ALA A 359 -65.85 30.15 9.05
C ALA A 359 -65.44 29.22 7.90
N THR A 360 -66.33 28.96 6.93
CA THR A 360 -65.99 28.12 5.78
C THR A 360 -64.93 28.78 4.89
N ILE A 361 -63.80 28.09 4.65
CA ILE A 361 -62.82 28.47 3.64
C ILE A 361 -63.35 28.04 2.26
N THR A 362 -63.54 29.00 1.36
CA THR A 362 -64.04 28.74 -0.01
C THR A 362 -62.95 28.78 -1.09
N GLU A 363 -61.75 29.26 -0.75
CA GLU A 363 -60.59 29.32 -1.64
C GLU A 363 -59.77 28.01 -1.61
N ASP A 364 -58.94 27.80 -2.64
CA ASP A 364 -58.06 26.64 -2.72
C ASP A 364 -56.82 26.81 -1.82
N ILE A 365 -56.56 25.80 -0.99
CA ILE A 365 -55.35 25.70 -0.15
C ILE A 365 -54.30 24.94 -0.96
N ILE A 366 -53.37 25.68 -1.58
CA ILE A 366 -52.22 25.10 -2.31
C ILE A 366 -50.93 25.50 -1.61
N ILE A 367 -50.24 24.53 -1.03
CA ILE A 367 -49.00 24.70 -0.26
C ILE A 367 -47.93 23.75 -0.79
N ASN A 368 -46.71 24.24 -0.93
CA ASN A 368 -45.52 23.41 -1.14
C ASN A 368 -44.44 23.87 -0.16
N THR A 369 -43.92 22.94 0.64
CA THR A 369 -42.82 23.20 1.59
C THR A 369 -41.89 21.99 1.63
N ASP A 370 -40.60 22.21 1.81
CA ASP A 370 -39.59 21.19 2.07
C ASP A 370 -39.26 21.04 3.56
N LYS A 371 -39.90 21.83 4.43
CA LYS A 371 -39.69 21.77 5.88
C LYS A 371 -40.26 20.48 6.49
N ASN A 372 -39.58 19.98 7.51
CA ASN A 372 -40.06 18.94 8.42
C ASN A 372 -41.02 19.58 9.44
N VAL A 373 -42.30 19.75 9.06
CA VAL A 373 -43.37 20.34 9.90
C VAL A 373 -44.62 19.48 9.91
N ASP A 374 -45.36 19.49 11.02
CA ASP A 374 -46.66 18.84 11.15
C ASP A 374 -47.79 19.82 10.79
N ILE A 375 -48.37 19.71 9.59
CA ILE A 375 -49.49 20.55 9.15
C ILE A 375 -50.80 19.81 9.40
N LYS A 376 -51.72 20.43 10.15
CA LYS A 376 -53.06 19.91 10.41
C LYS A 376 -54.11 20.89 9.90
N VAL A 377 -55.06 20.39 9.11
CA VAL A 377 -56.22 21.16 8.63
C VAL A 377 -57.47 20.68 9.37
N GLU A 378 -58.24 21.62 9.93
CA GLU A 378 -59.52 21.38 10.61
C GLU A 378 -60.60 22.33 10.05
N GLY A 379 -61.84 22.24 10.56
CA GLY A 379 -62.94 23.12 10.17
C GLY A 379 -63.55 22.79 8.80
N THR A 380 -64.25 23.74 8.17
CA THR A 380 -64.95 23.54 6.89
C THR A 380 -64.17 24.20 5.75
N VAL A 381 -63.72 23.42 4.76
CA VAL A 381 -62.95 23.89 3.59
C VAL A 381 -63.58 23.36 2.31
N THR A 382 -64.32 24.20 1.56
CA THR A 382 -65.02 23.78 0.33
C THR A 382 -64.19 23.97 -0.93
N GLY A 383 -63.08 24.72 -0.86
CA GLY A 383 -62.06 24.76 -1.90
C GLY A 383 -61.19 23.50 -1.90
N LYS A 384 -60.30 23.40 -2.89
CA LYS A 384 -59.35 22.29 -3.05
C LYS A 384 -58.26 22.35 -1.97
N VAL A 385 -57.79 21.20 -1.47
CA VAL A 385 -56.65 21.11 -0.54
C VAL A 385 -55.52 20.28 -1.17
N GLU A 386 -54.38 20.92 -1.43
CA GLU A 386 -53.14 20.32 -1.94
C GLU A 386 -51.94 20.85 -1.12
N ILE A 387 -51.36 20.01 -0.26
CA ILE A 387 -50.26 20.40 0.63
C ILE A 387 -49.09 19.42 0.47
N THR A 388 -48.11 19.77 -0.35
CA THR A 388 -46.88 18.98 -0.53
C THR A 388 -45.88 19.31 0.57
N ALA A 389 -45.60 18.35 1.46
CA ALA A 389 -44.59 18.48 2.51
C ALA A 389 -43.71 17.20 2.60
N PRO A 390 -42.62 17.06 1.81
CA PRO A 390 -41.86 15.81 1.70
C PRO A 390 -41.26 15.27 3.01
N ASN A 391 -40.85 16.21 3.86
CA ASN A 391 -40.08 15.92 5.06
C ASN A 391 -40.92 15.96 6.35
N GLY A 392 -42.08 16.62 6.30
CA GLY A 392 -43.04 16.72 7.41
C GLY A 392 -44.21 15.74 7.33
N ASN A 393 -45.26 16.03 8.10
CA ASN A 393 -46.52 15.27 8.10
C ASN A 393 -47.69 16.21 7.76
N VAL A 394 -48.69 15.69 7.04
CA VAL A 394 -49.93 16.43 6.73
C VAL A 394 -51.13 15.61 7.19
N THR A 395 -52.04 16.22 7.95
CA THR A 395 -53.30 15.61 8.40
C THR A 395 -54.47 16.52 8.04
N ASP A 396 -55.35 16.07 7.15
CA ASP A 396 -56.59 16.79 6.83
C ASP A 396 -57.78 16.15 7.56
N ASN A 397 -58.31 16.88 8.54
CA ASN A 397 -59.52 16.56 9.29
C ASN A 397 -60.66 17.55 8.95
N SER A 398 -60.57 18.30 7.85
CA SER A 398 -61.59 19.25 7.46
C SER A 398 -62.86 18.57 6.92
N THR A 399 -64.00 19.25 7.07
CA THR A 399 -65.33 18.70 6.78
C THR A 399 -65.97 19.34 5.55
N SER A 400 -65.50 19.03 4.33
CA SER A 400 -66.31 19.26 3.12
C SER A 400 -65.95 18.36 1.92
N LYS A 401 -66.98 18.06 1.11
CA LYS A 401 -66.86 17.44 -0.22
C LYS A 401 -67.21 18.46 -1.30
N PRO A 402 -66.37 18.65 -2.33
CA PRO A 402 -66.82 19.14 -3.62
C PRO A 402 -67.51 18.02 -4.42
N SER A 403 -68.59 18.35 -5.12
CA SER A 403 -69.11 17.50 -6.20
C SER A 403 -68.21 17.61 -7.43
N THR A 404 -67.96 16.47 -8.09
CA THR A 404 -67.31 16.35 -9.42
C THR A 404 -65.90 16.95 -9.56
N GLY A 405 -64.89 16.18 -9.14
CA GLY A 405 -63.53 16.20 -9.72
C GLY A 405 -62.52 17.12 -9.01
N GLY A 406 -61.50 16.51 -8.39
CA GLY A 406 -60.38 17.21 -7.77
C GLY A 406 -60.28 16.95 -6.27
N GLY A 407 -59.51 15.93 -5.89
CA GLY A 407 -59.30 15.54 -4.50
C GLY A 407 -58.01 14.74 -4.36
N THR A 408 -56.89 15.37 -4.73
CA THR A 408 -55.55 14.77 -4.60
C THR A 408 -54.90 15.34 -3.34
N ILE A 409 -54.89 14.56 -2.25
CA ILE A 409 -53.96 14.82 -1.16
C ILE A 409 -52.57 14.50 -1.71
N VAL A 410 -51.80 15.53 -2.08
CA VAL A 410 -50.41 15.36 -2.50
C VAL A 410 -49.56 15.16 -1.24
N THR A 411 -49.46 13.91 -0.81
CA THR A 411 -48.39 13.45 0.09
C THR A 411 -47.01 13.86 -0.45
N PRO A 412 -45.92 13.73 0.33
CA PRO A 412 -44.56 13.70 -0.20
C PRO A 412 -44.42 13.05 -1.60
N PRO A 413 -43.38 13.36 -2.40
CA PRO A 413 -42.82 12.36 -3.31
C PRO A 413 -42.55 11.15 -2.42
N ALA A 414 -43.43 10.15 -2.54
CA ALA A 414 -43.79 9.40 -1.36
C ALA A 414 -42.55 8.73 -0.78
N ASP A 415 -42.41 8.80 0.54
CA ASP A 415 -41.76 7.73 1.27
C ASP A 415 -42.66 6.50 1.06
N ASN A 416 -42.57 5.92 -0.15
CA ASN A 416 -43.22 4.68 -0.59
C ASN A 416 -42.68 3.49 0.20
N SER A 417 -41.84 3.73 1.22
CA SER A 417 -41.54 2.75 2.22
C SER A 417 -42.78 2.46 3.05
N ILE A 418 -43.14 1.17 3.09
CA ILE A 418 -44.14 0.66 4.00
C ILE A 418 -43.48 0.67 5.39
N LYS A 419 -43.87 1.64 6.22
CA LYS A 419 -43.37 1.74 7.60
C LYS A 419 -43.96 0.64 8.47
N VAL A 420 -43.14 0.05 9.33
CA VAL A 420 -43.53 -1.05 10.21
C VAL A 420 -42.82 -0.92 11.57
N ASP A 421 -43.57 -1.09 12.66
CA ASP A 421 -43.00 -1.17 14.02
C ASP A 421 -43.44 -2.41 14.80
N THR A 422 -44.42 -3.18 14.30
CA THR A 422 -44.84 -4.47 14.86
C THR A 422 -44.51 -5.69 13.98
N PRO A 423 -44.42 -6.91 14.57
CA PRO A 423 -44.28 -8.16 13.80
C PRO A 423 -45.42 -8.40 12.81
N GLU A 424 -46.63 -7.97 13.14
CA GLU A 424 -47.85 -8.17 12.34
C GLU A 424 -47.83 -7.27 11.10
N GLU A 425 -47.45 -6.01 11.25
CA GLU A 425 -47.24 -5.08 10.13
C GLU A 425 -46.14 -5.55 9.20
N LEU A 426 -44.98 -5.99 9.72
CA LEU A 426 -43.89 -6.49 8.86
C LEU A 426 -44.33 -7.73 8.06
N LYS A 427 -45.14 -8.63 8.65
CA LYS A 427 -45.71 -9.78 7.92
C LYS A 427 -46.67 -9.35 6.80
N GLU A 428 -47.58 -8.42 7.07
CA GLU A 428 -48.58 -7.96 6.10
C GLU A 428 -47.96 -7.09 4.99
N ALA A 429 -46.97 -6.24 5.34
CA ALA A 429 -46.16 -5.48 4.40
C ALA A 429 -45.44 -6.40 3.40
N LEU A 430 -44.71 -7.40 3.91
CA LEU A 430 -43.98 -8.36 3.08
C LEU A 430 -44.87 -9.23 2.19
N LYS A 431 -46.07 -9.56 2.68
CA LYS A 431 -47.09 -10.31 1.94
C LYS A 431 -47.68 -9.52 0.76
N ASN A 432 -47.79 -8.20 0.90
CA ASN A 432 -48.40 -7.32 -0.11
C ASN A 432 -47.39 -6.54 -0.96
N ALA A 433 -46.09 -6.64 -0.66
CA ALA A 433 -45.02 -5.91 -1.32
C ALA A 433 -44.93 -6.18 -2.83
N LYS A 434 -44.53 -5.14 -3.57
CA LYS A 434 -44.35 -5.11 -5.03
C LYS A 434 -42.91 -4.75 -5.38
N ALA A 435 -42.55 -4.94 -6.64
CA ALA A 435 -41.21 -4.63 -7.11
C ALA A 435 -40.95 -3.12 -7.13
N GLY A 436 -39.92 -2.69 -6.38
CA GLY A 436 -39.59 -1.29 -6.12
C GLY A 436 -40.02 -0.80 -4.74
N ASP A 437 -40.83 -1.56 -4.00
CA ASP A 437 -41.26 -1.17 -2.66
C ASP A 437 -40.08 -1.15 -1.68
N VAL A 438 -40.12 -0.17 -0.77
CA VAL A 438 -39.25 -0.12 0.39
C VAL A 438 -40.09 -0.52 1.61
N ILE A 439 -39.47 -1.05 2.65
CA ILE A 439 -40.10 -1.39 3.93
C ILE A 439 -39.17 -0.85 5.00
N LYS A 440 -39.67 0.10 5.80
CA LYS A 440 -38.86 0.85 6.75
C LYS A 440 -39.24 0.47 8.18
N ILE A 441 -38.31 -0.21 8.85
CA ILE A 441 -38.47 -0.65 10.23
C ILE A 441 -38.21 0.56 11.15
N THR A 442 -39.27 1.10 11.74
CA THR A 442 -39.26 2.31 12.56
C THR A 442 -39.21 2.04 14.06
N GLY A 443 -39.42 0.79 14.49
CA GLY A 443 -39.27 0.34 15.87
C GLY A 443 -38.65 -1.06 15.98
N ASN A 444 -38.47 -1.56 17.20
CA ASN A 444 -38.00 -2.94 17.40
C ASN A 444 -39.12 -3.94 17.10
N ILE A 445 -38.91 -4.80 16.11
CA ILE A 445 -39.89 -5.80 15.68
C ILE A 445 -39.74 -7.06 16.54
N GLY A 446 -40.68 -7.29 17.46
CA GLY A 446 -40.70 -8.46 18.34
C GLY A 446 -39.85 -8.29 19.61
N SER A 447 -39.50 -9.40 20.27
CA SER A 447 -38.73 -9.37 21.52
C SER A 447 -37.95 -10.68 21.77
N THR A 448 -37.13 -10.71 22.82
CA THR A 448 -36.50 -11.94 23.33
C THR A 448 -37.48 -13.01 23.82
N SER A 449 -38.77 -12.71 23.92
CA SER A 449 -39.85 -13.67 24.21
C SER A 449 -40.78 -13.92 23.01
N SER A 450 -40.63 -13.19 21.91
CA SER A 450 -41.50 -13.23 20.73
C SER A 450 -40.69 -13.02 19.45
N TYR A 451 -40.23 -14.13 18.87
CA TYR A 451 -39.49 -14.17 17.60
C TYR A 451 -40.47 -14.44 16.45
N GLY A 452 -40.28 -13.74 15.32
CA GLY A 452 -41.12 -13.88 14.13
C GLY A 452 -40.40 -14.45 12.90
N VAL A 453 -41.17 -14.85 11.89
CA VAL A 453 -40.65 -15.32 10.59
C VAL A 453 -41.20 -14.42 9.48
N TYR A 454 -40.32 -13.87 8.66
CA TYR A 454 -40.60 -12.76 7.74
C TYR A 454 -40.24 -13.16 6.30
N ASN A 455 -41.26 -13.49 5.50
CA ASN A 455 -41.09 -14.07 4.16
C ASN A 455 -41.02 -12.98 3.09
N VAL A 456 -39.84 -12.73 2.52
CA VAL A 456 -39.59 -11.73 1.46
C VAL A 456 -39.73 -12.40 0.09
N LYS A 457 -40.96 -12.47 -0.43
CA LYS A 457 -41.27 -13.15 -1.69
C LYS A 457 -41.21 -12.29 -2.95
N ALA A 458 -41.50 -10.99 -2.82
CA ALA A 458 -41.52 -10.09 -3.96
C ALA A 458 -40.10 -9.69 -4.39
N ASN A 459 -39.86 -9.67 -5.70
CA ASN A 459 -38.59 -9.23 -6.28
C ASN A 459 -38.40 -7.72 -6.07
N ASN A 460 -37.15 -7.26 -5.98
CA ASN A 460 -36.76 -5.84 -5.92
C ASN A 460 -37.39 -5.06 -4.76
N VAL A 461 -37.48 -5.69 -3.57
CA VAL A 461 -37.95 -5.06 -2.32
C VAL A 461 -36.77 -4.67 -1.43
N THR A 462 -36.77 -3.46 -0.88
CA THR A 462 -35.79 -3.00 0.10
C THR A 462 -36.35 -3.06 1.52
N ILE A 463 -35.60 -3.57 2.49
CA ILE A 463 -35.94 -3.60 3.91
C ILE A 463 -34.82 -2.86 4.67
N THR A 464 -35.15 -1.73 5.30
CA THR A 464 -34.15 -0.84 5.92
C THR A 464 -34.60 -0.33 7.29
N SER A 465 -33.66 0.15 8.09
CA SER A 465 -33.92 1.02 9.25
C SER A 465 -32.94 2.19 9.23
N ASN A 466 -33.26 3.27 9.94
CA ASN A 466 -32.38 4.43 10.11
C ASN A 466 -31.52 4.26 11.38
N SER A 467 -32.16 4.15 12.55
CA SER A 467 -31.55 3.94 13.87
C SER A 467 -31.06 2.51 14.15
N LYS A 468 -30.87 1.69 13.12
CA LYS A 468 -30.46 0.27 13.21
C LYS A 468 -31.31 -0.63 14.13
N ASN A 469 -32.62 -0.41 14.12
CA ASN A 469 -33.63 -1.11 14.93
C ASN A 469 -33.50 -2.64 14.87
N THR A 470 -33.92 -3.30 15.97
CA THR A 470 -33.78 -4.75 16.15
C THR A 470 -35.02 -5.51 15.70
N VAL A 471 -34.82 -6.48 14.81
CA VAL A 471 -35.79 -7.52 14.45
C VAL A 471 -35.46 -8.78 15.23
N TYR A 472 -36.38 -9.23 16.07
CA TYR A 472 -36.32 -10.52 16.75
C TYR A 472 -36.99 -11.57 15.85
N GLY A 473 -36.18 -12.38 15.17
CA GLY A 473 -36.69 -13.39 14.25
C GLY A 473 -35.77 -13.75 13.10
N SER A 474 -36.41 -14.28 12.06
CA SER A 474 -35.78 -14.85 10.87
C SER A 474 -36.41 -14.30 9.60
N PHE A 475 -35.59 -13.79 8.67
CA PHE A 475 -36.06 -13.53 7.31
C PHE A 475 -35.96 -14.79 6.45
N VAL A 476 -36.86 -14.93 5.47
CA VAL A 476 -36.81 -15.97 4.43
C VAL A 476 -37.01 -15.28 3.09
N VAL A 477 -35.92 -15.07 2.34
CA VAL A 477 -35.88 -14.30 1.10
C VAL A 477 -35.92 -15.25 -0.09
N THR A 478 -37.00 -15.19 -0.87
CA THR A 478 -37.11 -15.90 -2.17
C THR A 478 -37.23 -14.94 -3.35
N GLY A 479 -37.42 -13.64 -3.10
CA GLY A 479 -37.41 -12.61 -4.12
C GLY A 479 -36.00 -12.27 -4.62
N GLU A 480 -35.86 -12.05 -5.92
CA GLU A 480 -34.65 -11.59 -6.60
C GLU A 480 -34.48 -10.07 -6.46
N LYS A 481 -33.24 -9.57 -6.36
CA LYS A 481 -32.87 -8.13 -6.22
C LYS A 481 -33.35 -7.48 -4.93
N CYS A 482 -33.64 -8.25 -3.90
CA CYS A 482 -33.99 -7.68 -2.60
C CYS A 482 -32.77 -6.97 -1.96
N VAL A 483 -33.04 -6.02 -1.08
CA VAL A 483 -32.05 -5.33 -0.26
C VAL A 483 -32.47 -5.46 1.20
N ILE A 484 -31.56 -5.84 2.10
CA ILE A 484 -31.78 -5.82 3.55
C ILE A 484 -30.61 -5.07 4.17
N ASN A 485 -30.81 -3.84 4.64
CA ASN A 485 -29.72 -2.98 5.09
C ASN A 485 -29.98 -2.27 6.42
N ASN A 486 -28.88 -1.98 7.13
CA ASN A 486 -28.86 -1.20 8.36
C ASN A 486 -29.92 -1.62 9.41
N ILE A 487 -30.07 -2.92 9.65
CA ILE A 487 -30.90 -3.46 10.75
C ILE A 487 -30.10 -4.34 11.69
N THR A 488 -30.54 -4.44 12.93
CA THR A 488 -30.06 -5.47 13.85
C THR A 488 -31.00 -6.67 13.77
N ILE A 489 -30.48 -7.88 13.58
CA ILE A 489 -31.25 -9.12 13.50
C ILE A 489 -30.81 -9.99 14.66
N THR A 490 -31.72 -10.27 15.59
CA THR A 490 -31.49 -11.18 16.70
C THR A 490 -32.32 -12.43 16.47
N ASN A 491 -31.69 -13.59 16.41
CA ASN A 491 -32.36 -14.89 16.26
C ASN A 491 -32.21 -15.76 17.52
N GLN A 492 -33.15 -16.69 17.71
CA GLN A 492 -33.15 -17.64 18.83
C GLN A 492 -32.74 -19.05 18.34
N GLY A 493 -32.00 -19.77 19.18
CA GLY A 493 -31.73 -21.19 18.98
C GLY A 493 -32.85 -22.08 19.51
N ASP A 494 -33.15 -23.10 18.71
CA ASP A 494 -34.04 -24.24 18.95
C ASP A 494 -34.95 -24.17 20.19
N LYS A 495 -36.16 -23.65 20.01
CA LYS A 495 -37.30 -24.22 20.73
C LYS A 495 -37.58 -25.59 20.10
N GLN A 496 -37.23 -26.65 20.83
CA GLN A 496 -37.40 -28.04 20.36
C GLN A 496 -38.81 -28.27 19.80
N GLY A 497 -38.87 -28.54 18.49
CA GLY A 497 -40.11 -28.76 17.74
C GLY A 497 -40.49 -27.64 16.75
N GLU A 498 -39.85 -26.47 16.80
CA GLU A 498 -40.04 -25.38 15.82
C GLU A 498 -39.12 -25.53 14.59
N ASN A 499 -39.52 -24.86 13.50
CA ASN A 499 -39.11 -25.16 12.13
C ASN A 499 -37.66 -24.72 11.84
N THR A 500 -37.00 -25.40 10.89
CA THR A 500 -35.61 -25.11 10.47
C THR A 500 -35.35 -23.68 10.00
N VAL A 501 -36.33 -23.00 9.38
CA VAL A 501 -36.16 -21.60 8.94
C VAL A 501 -36.17 -20.59 10.09
N ASP A 502 -36.79 -20.93 11.23
CA ASP A 502 -36.98 -20.07 12.41
C ASP A 502 -35.68 -19.90 13.23
N ARG A 503 -34.62 -20.62 12.85
CA ARG A 503 -33.35 -20.74 13.57
C ARG A 503 -32.27 -19.79 13.05
N ASN A 504 -32.40 -19.30 11.81
CA ASN A 504 -31.37 -18.49 11.14
C ASN A 504 -31.77 -17.02 11.05
N GLY A 505 -30.84 -16.07 11.13
CA GLY A 505 -31.16 -14.64 11.04
C GLY A 505 -31.76 -14.24 9.69
N ILE A 506 -31.16 -14.69 8.59
CA ILE A 506 -31.71 -14.60 7.23
C ILE A 506 -31.48 -15.94 6.52
N ASN A 507 -32.52 -16.49 5.89
CA ASN A 507 -32.44 -17.56 4.90
C ASN A 507 -32.63 -16.94 3.51
N VAL A 508 -31.80 -17.31 2.53
CA VAL A 508 -31.80 -16.76 1.16
C VAL A 508 -31.97 -17.89 0.16
N ALA A 509 -32.93 -17.79 -0.74
CA ALA A 509 -33.23 -18.75 -1.79
C ALA A 509 -33.59 -18.03 -3.11
N CYS A 510 -32.70 -17.14 -3.52
CA CYS A 510 -32.74 -16.36 -4.76
C CYS A 510 -31.31 -16.16 -5.28
N SER A 511 -31.12 -15.63 -6.49
CA SER A 511 -29.81 -15.41 -7.13
C SER A 511 -29.23 -14.00 -6.95
N ASP A 512 -30.04 -13.01 -6.59
CA ASP A 512 -29.65 -11.60 -6.45
C ASP A 512 -30.18 -11.04 -5.12
N LEU A 513 -29.28 -10.60 -4.24
CA LEU A 513 -29.60 -10.05 -2.91
C LEU A 513 -28.48 -9.14 -2.42
N THR A 514 -28.84 -7.98 -1.88
CA THR A 514 -27.93 -7.10 -1.13
C THR A 514 -28.22 -7.21 0.37
N VAL A 515 -27.19 -7.47 1.20
CA VAL A 515 -27.29 -7.38 2.67
C VAL A 515 -26.15 -6.53 3.18
N THR A 516 -26.42 -5.33 3.69
CA THR A 516 -25.35 -4.37 4.04
C THR A 516 -25.55 -3.64 5.35
N ASN A 517 -24.43 -3.40 6.05
CA ASN A 517 -24.39 -2.68 7.33
C ASN A 517 -25.24 -3.30 8.46
N CYS A 518 -25.78 -4.51 8.31
CA CYS A 518 -26.62 -5.17 9.33
C CYS A 518 -25.79 -5.69 10.51
N THR A 519 -26.45 -6.00 11.63
CA THR A 519 -25.82 -6.63 12.80
C THR A 519 -26.59 -7.87 13.21
N PHE A 520 -25.97 -9.03 13.11
CA PHE A 520 -26.54 -10.34 13.44
C PHE A 520 -26.11 -10.74 14.85
N ASN A 521 -27.07 -10.90 15.76
CA ASN A 521 -26.84 -11.29 17.15
C ASN A 521 -27.40 -12.68 17.40
N ASN A 522 -26.53 -13.66 17.66
CA ASN A 522 -26.97 -14.97 18.11
C ASN A 522 -27.31 -14.93 19.61
N ASN A 523 -28.59 -15.08 19.96
CA ASN A 523 -29.05 -15.17 21.35
C ASN A 523 -29.39 -16.62 21.77
N SER A 524 -28.84 -17.61 21.06
CA SER A 524 -29.04 -19.04 21.35
C SER A 524 -28.46 -19.45 22.70
N GLN A 525 -29.30 -20.07 23.54
CA GLN A 525 -28.92 -20.79 24.76
C GLN A 525 -28.77 -22.30 24.51
N GLY A 526 -29.02 -22.78 23.29
CA GLY A 526 -29.03 -24.19 22.90
C GLY A 526 -29.49 -24.39 21.44
N GLY A 527 -28.99 -25.44 20.79
CA GLY A 527 -29.28 -25.73 19.37
C GLY A 527 -28.49 -24.88 18.37
N ILE A 528 -28.47 -25.33 17.11
CA ILE A 528 -27.65 -24.76 16.02
C ILE A 528 -28.44 -23.64 15.31
N THR A 529 -27.78 -22.48 15.15
CA THR A 529 -28.32 -21.29 14.49
C THR A 529 -27.28 -20.68 13.55
N ASN A 530 -27.69 -20.15 12.40
CA ASN A 530 -26.79 -19.43 11.50
C ASN A 530 -27.20 -17.96 11.35
N GLY A 531 -26.24 -17.06 11.11
CA GLY A 531 -26.54 -15.64 10.93
C GLY A 531 -27.23 -15.40 9.58
N LEU A 532 -26.58 -15.85 8.51
CA LEU A 532 -27.06 -15.79 7.14
C LEU A 532 -26.88 -17.18 6.49
N SER A 533 -27.97 -17.76 5.97
CA SER A 533 -27.97 -19.08 5.33
C SER A 533 -28.43 -18.94 3.88
N ILE A 534 -27.56 -19.23 2.92
CA ILE A 534 -27.74 -18.97 1.49
C ILE A 534 -27.90 -20.30 0.75
N TRP A 535 -28.94 -20.38 -0.07
CA TRP A 535 -29.37 -21.54 -0.85
C TRP A 535 -29.49 -21.07 -2.31
N PRO A 536 -28.38 -20.96 -3.06
CA PRO A 536 -28.35 -20.28 -4.34
C PRO A 536 -29.12 -21.06 -5.41
N THR A 537 -30.00 -20.35 -6.12
CA THR A 537 -30.87 -20.90 -7.17
C THR A 537 -30.20 -20.94 -8.55
N SER A 538 -29.02 -20.32 -8.69
CA SER A 538 -28.28 -20.17 -9.94
C SER A 538 -26.77 -20.21 -9.68
N THR A 539 -25.97 -20.61 -10.68
CA THR A 539 -24.50 -20.48 -10.64
C THR A 539 -24.06 -19.04 -10.91
N THR A 540 -24.88 -18.26 -11.61
CA THR A 540 -24.70 -16.82 -11.81
C THR A 540 -25.52 -16.08 -10.76
N VAL A 541 -24.84 -15.51 -9.76
CA VAL A 541 -25.44 -14.78 -8.64
C VAL A 541 -24.87 -13.37 -8.53
N ASN A 542 -25.68 -12.44 -8.02
CA ASN A 542 -25.33 -11.04 -7.75
C ASN A 542 -25.58 -10.74 -6.27
N TYR A 543 -24.77 -11.35 -5.40
CA TYR A 543 -24.84 -11.09 -3.96
C TYR A 543 -23.92 -9.94 -3.56
N LYS A 544 -24.46 -8.97 -2.81
CA LYS A 544 -23.71 -7.83 -2.26
C LYS A 544 -23.82 -7.84 -0.74
N ILE A 545 -22.96 -8.64 -0.10
CA ILE A 545 -23.04 -8.91 1.34
C ILE A 545 -21.77 -8.34 1.99
N SER A 546 -21.85 -7.12 2.54
CA SER A 546 -20.68 -6.41 3.07
C SER A 546 -21.03 -5.36 4.14
N GLY A 547 -20.07 -5.02 5.00
CA GLY A 547 -20.27 -4.08 6.10
C GLY A 547 -21.06 -4.65 7.29
N ASN A 548 -21.51 -5.90 7.20
CA ASN A 548 -22.29 -6.53 8.28
C ASN A 548 -21.39 -6.93 9.45
N THR A 549 -21.99 -7.04 10.64
CA THR A 549 -21.32 -7.54 11.85
C THR A 549 -22.06 -8.76 12.39
N PHE A 550 -21.37 -9.87 12.65
CA PHE A 550 -21.94 -11.09 13.21
C PHE A 550 -21.36 -11.34 14.60
N ASN A 551 -22.23 -11.51 15.60
CA ASN A 551 -21.88 -11.61 17.01
C ASN A 551 -22.34 -12.94 17.62
N GLY A 552 -21.43 -13.67 18.26
CA GLY A 552 -21.78 -14.74 19.21
C GLY A 552 -22.19 -16.10 18.62
N PHE A 553 -21.92 -16.38 17.34
CA PHE A 553 -22.25 -17.67 16.70
C PHE A 553 -21.34 -18.80 17.21
N LYS A 554 -21.58 -19.32 18.42
CA LYS A 554 -20.77 -20.36 19.11
C LYS A 554 -21.50 -21.62 19.58
N ALA A 555 -22.82 -21.69 19.49
CA ALA A 555 -23.62 -22.81 19.99
C ALA A 555 -23.19 -24.14 19.36
N ASN A 556 -23.27 -25.23 20.14
CA ASN A 556 -22.86 -26.58 19.70
C ASN A 556 -23.93 -27.59 20.07
N ASP A 557 -24.20 -28.52 19.16
CA ASP A 557 -25.04 -29.69 19.40
C ASP A 557 -24.51 -30.86 18.56
N SER A 558 -24.33 -32.03 19.19
CA SER A 558 -24.15 -33.33 18.53
C SER A 558 -23.15 -33.38 17.36
N GLY A 559 -22.04 -32.63 17.45
CA GLY A 559 -20.97 -32.57 16.43
C GLY A 559 -21.01 -31.35 15.51
N TYR A 560 -22.07 -30.56 15.54
CA TYR A 560 -22.26 -29.36 14.73
C TYR A 560 -22.11 -28.06 15.56
N SER A 561 -21.81 -26.96 14.87
CA SER A 561 -21.67 -25.62 15.46
C SER A 561 -22.49 -24.60 14.69
N SER A 562 -23.06 -23.59 15.37
CA SER A 562 -23.57 -22.37 14.74
C SER A 562 -22.50 -21.65 13.92
N VAL A 563 -22.88 -21.07 12.78
CA VAL A 563 -21.96 -20.37 11.85
C VAL A 563 -22.52 -19.00 11.46
N ALA A 564 -21.68 -17.98 11.34
CA ALA A 564 -22.14 -16.64 10.95
C ALA A 564 -22.74 -16.60 9.54
N ILE A 565 -22.06 -17.16 8.52
CA ILE A 565 -22.58 -17.32 7.15
C ILE A 565 -22.50 -18.79 6.73
N THR A 566 -23.57 -19.33 6.12
CA THR A 566 -23.59 -20.67 5.51
C THR A 566 -24.04 -20.56 4.05
N ILE A 567 -23.39 -21.26 3.13
CA ILE A 567 -23.83 -21.41 1.73
C ILE A 567 -24.03 -22.91 1.46
N ALA A 568 -25.27 -23.35 1.29
CA ALA A 568 -25.60 -24.73 1.00
C ALA A 568 -25.93 -24.92 -0.49
N GLY A 569 -25.58 -26.06 -1.08
CA GLY A 569 -25.75 -26.32 -2.50
C GLY A 569 -26.07 -27.78 -2.84
N GLY A 570 -26.39 -28.01 -4.11
CA GLY A 570 -26.40 -29.34 -4.72
C GLY A 570 -27.76 -30.02 -4.88
N VAL A 571 -28.56 -30.09 -3.81
CA VAL A 571 -29.88 -30.76 -3.85
C VAL A 571 -30.93 -29.95 -3.09
N ALA A 572 -31.95 -29.48 -3.80
CA ALA A 572 -33.24 -29.18 -3.18
C ALA A 572 -34.04 -30.48 -3.07
N LYS A 573 -34.30 -30.95 -1.84
CA LYS A 573 -35.35 -31.93 -1.56
C LYS A 573 -35.92 -31.74 -0.16
N GLU A 574 -37.17 -31.30 -0.12
CA GLU A 574 -38.25 -31.69 0.82
C GLU A 574 -38.07 -31.41 2.33
N ASN A 575 -36.86 -31.16 2.83
CA ASN A 575 -36.52 -31.22 4.27
C ASN A 575 -36.35 -29.85 4.97
N ILE A 576 -36.46 -28.72 4.24
CA ILE A 576 -36.38 -27.37 4.83
C ILE A 576 -37.76 -26.72 4.68
N THR A 577 -38.53 -26.74 5.77
CA THR A 577 -39.92 -26.30 5.71
C THR A 577 -39.98 -24.77 5.58
N GLY A 578 -40.24 -24.27 4.38
CA GLY A 578 -40.29 -22.83 4.10
C GLY A 578 -39.61 -22.47 2.78
N ILE A 579 -38.54 -23.20 2.42
CA ILE A 579 -37.86 -23.08 1.11
C ILE A 579 -38.41 -24.15 0.15
N LYS A 580 -39.74 -24.17 -0.03
CA LYS A 580 -40.44 -25.23 -0.81
C LYS A 580 -40.45 -25.00 -2.33
N GLU A 581 -40.04 -23.82 -2.79
CA GLU A 581 -40.24 -23.37 -4.19
C GLU A 581 -38.96 -23.46 -5.06
N ALA A 582 -37.79 -23.74 -4.46
CA ALA A 582 -36.51 -23.76 -5.18
C ALA A 582 -36.30 -25.08 -5.96
N SER A 583 -36.39 -25.03 -7.30
CA SER A 583 -36.02 -26.14 -8.18
C SER A 583 -34.49 -26.25 -8.31
N LYS A 584 -33.93 -27.37 -7.81
CA LYS A 584 -32.51 -27.79 -7.90
C LYS A 584 -31.48 -26.66 -7.66
N LEU A 585 -31.08 -26.52 -6.39
CA LEU A 585 -30.01 -25.62 -5.96
C LEU A 585 -28.74 -25.75 -6.80
N ALA A 586 -28.12 -24.61 -7.09
CA ALA A 586 -26.83 -24.54 -7.75
C ALA A 586 -25.68 -24.73 -6.75
N ASN A 587 -24.51 -25.06 -7.29
CA ASN A 587 -23.24 -24.95 -6.55
C ASN A 587 -22.51 -23.70 -7.03
N MET A 588 -22.20 -22.79 -6.11
CA MET A 588 -21.45 -21.57 -6.41
C MET A 588 -19.95 -21.83 -6.57
N THR A 589 -19.26 -20.89 -7.22
CA THR A 589 -17.79 -20.89 -7.28
C THR A 589 -17.18 -20.30 -6.00
N ASP A 590 -15.99 -20.77 -5.61
CA ASP A 590 -15.27 -20.28 -4.43
C ASP A 590 -15.00 -18.76 -4.46
N ALA A 591 -14.89 -18.18 -5.67
CA ALA A 591 -14.72 -16.74 -5.86
C ALA A 591 -15.97 -15.94 -5.45
N GLN A 592 -17.16 -16.50 -5.66
CA GLN A 592 -18.42 -15.86 -5.26
C GLN A 592 -18.65 -15.98 -3.74
N ASP A 593 -18.30 -17.10 -3.12
CA ASP A 593 -18.28 -17.22 -1.65
C ASP A 593 -17.37 -16.15 -1.04
N LYS A 594 -16.14 -16.04 -1.56
CA LYS A 594 -15.16 -15.06 -1.07
C LYS A 594 -15.71 -13.64 -1.16
N ALA A 595 -16.42 -13.29 -2.24
CA ALA A 595 -17.06 -11.98 -2.40
C ALA A 595 -18.22 -11.73 -1.41
N ILE A 596 -18.87 -12.78 -0.89
CA ILE A 596 -19.89 -12.69 0.17
C ILE A 596 -19.26 -12.52 1.55
N ILE A 597 -18.13 -13.18 1.80
CA ILE A 597 -17.49 -13.20 3.13
C ILE A 597 -16.65 -11.93 3.33
N ASP A 598 -15.93 -11.49 2.30
CA ASP A 598 -15.07 -10.31 2.33
C ASP A 598 -15.85 -9.02 2.65
N GLY A 599 -15.29 -8.19 3.52
CA GLY A 599 -15.90 -6.92 3.94
C GLY A 599 -16.88 -7.02 5.11
N ASN A 600 -17.10 -8.20 5.69
CA ASN A 600 -17.90 -8.38 6.91
C ASN A 600 -17.02 -8.50 8.17
N ILE A 601 -17.61 -8.25 9.33
CA ILE A 601 -16.97 -8.32 10.65
C ILE A 601 -17.55 -9.50 11.41
N PHE A 602 -16.68 -10.34 11.96
CA PHE A 602 -17.07 -11.51 12.75
C PHE A 602 -16.50 -11.36 14.16
N VAL A 603 -17.38 -11.26 15.13
CA VAL A 603 -17.06 -11.04 16.55
C VAL A 603 -17.50 -12.28 17.31
N ASP A 604 -16.53 -12.91 17.97
CA ASP A 604 -16.81 -13.99 18.91
C ASP A 604 -17.64 -15.15 18.32
N CYS A 605 -17.39 -15.50 17.05
CA CYS A 605 -18.01 -16.63 16.34
C CYS A 605 -17.09 -17.87 16.39
N LYS A 606 -17.63 -19.10 16.44
CA LYS A 606 -16.87 -20.36 16.37
C LYS A 606 -16.64 -20.83 14.92
N GLY A 607 -17.38 -20.26 13.98
CA GLY A 607 -17.13 -20.35 12.54
C GLY A 607 -17.79 -19.15 11.85
N ASP A 608 -17.03 -18.43 11.03
CA ASP A 608 -17.55 -17.25 10.33
C ASP A 608 -18.25 -17.61 9.01
N TYR A 609 -17.82 -18.72 8.40
CA TYR A 609 -18.31 -19.23 7.13
C TYR A 609 -18.41 -20.77 7.14
N CYS A 610 -19.32 -21.34 6.35
CA CYS A 610 -19.47 -22.77 6.06
C CYS A 610 -20.08 -22.98 4.66
N ARG A 611 -19.58 -23.96 3.89
CA ARG A 611 -20.18 -24.46 2.65
C ARG A 611 -20.72 -25.88 2.89
N GLU A 612 -21.91 -26.20 2.40
CA GLU A 612 -22.47 -27.56 2.50
C GLU A 612 -22.91 -28.07 1.14
N ASP A 613 -22.30 -29.14 0.63
CA ASP A 613 -22.75 -29.80 -0.61
C ASP A 613 -23.56 -31.08 -0.28
N TRP A 614 -24.84 -31.03 -0.65
CA TRP A 614 -25.82 -32.08 -0.39
C TRP A 614 -25.95 -33.10 -1.54
N THR A 615 -25.20 -32.95 -2.64
CA THR A 615 -25.23 -33.91 -3.79
C THR A 615 -24.72 -35.31 -3.44
N ASN A 616 -23.75 -35.42 -2.53
CA ASN A 616 -22.96 -36.65 -2.33
C ASN A 616 -22.83 -37.06 -0.85
N GLY A 617 -23.84 -36.77 -0.03
CA GLY A 617 -23.89 -37.19 1.38
C GLY A 617 -23.14 -36.26 2.34
N ASN A 618 -23.68 -35.05 2.54
CA ASN A 618 -23.28 -34.09 3.57
C ASN A 618 -21.76 -33.83 3.65
N LYS A 619 -21.13 -33.48 2.52
CA LYS A 619 -19.72 -33.08 2.52
C LYS A 619 -19.64 -31.60 2.92
N VAL A 620 -19.33 -31.35 4.18
CA VAL A 620 -19.08 -30.01 4.75
C VAL A 620 -17.73 -29.52 4.27
N TYR A 621 -17.70 -28.34 3.68
CA TYR A 621 -16.50 -27.69 3.18
C TYR A 621 -16.39 -26.27 3.74
N CYS A 622 -15.18 -25.73 3.80
CA CYS A 622 -14.95 -24.30 4.01
C CYS A 622 -15.43 -23.68 5.34
N LYS A 623 -14.81 -24.05 6.47
CA LYS A 623 -15.00 -23.32 7.74
C LYS A 623 -14.06 -22.11 7.84
N SER A 624 -14.56 -20.95 8.29
CA SER A 624 -13.67 -19.85 8.72
C SER A 624 -13.18 -20.04 10.16
N ILE A 625 -11.94 -19.63 10.41
CA ILE A 625 -11.22 -19.88 11.66
C ILE A 625 -11.16 -18.60 12.51
N SER A 626 -11.65 -18.69 13.74
CA SER A 626 -11.51 -17.65 14.77
C SER A 626 -10.59 -18.12 15.92
N ASN A 627 -10.31 -17.22 16.88
CA ASN A 627 -9.44 -17.51 18.01
C ASN A 627 -10.09 -18.52 18.98
N GLY A 628 -9.50 -19.70 19.08
CA GLY A 628 -9.88 -20.75 20.02
C GLY A 628 -8.86 -21.88 19.99
N ASP A 629 -8.58 -22.48 21.15
CA ASP A 629 -7.55 -23.50 21.31
C ASP A 629 -7.91 -24.78 20.54
N ASN A 630 -6.92 -25.39 19.88
CA ASN A 630 -6.96 -26.57 19.03
C ASN A 630 -7.63 -26.40 17.64
N LEU A 631 -6.79 -26.23 16.60
CA LEU A 631 -7.20 -26.47 15.20
C LEU A 631 -6.97 -27.95 14.86
N TYR A 632 -7.93 -28.80 15.24
CA TYR A 632 -8.00 -30.17 14.73
C TYR A 632 -8.87 -30.16 13.47
N LEU A 633 -8.25 -30.40 12.30
CA LEU A 633 -8.96 -30.66 11.04
C LEU A 633 -9.24 -32.17 10.84
N GLU A 634 -9.47 -32.89 11.94
CA GLU A 634 -9.95 -34.28 11.90
C GLU A 634 -11.47 -34.31 11.69
N GLY A 635 -11.94 -35.24 10.87
CA GLY A 635 -13.34 -35.32 10.43
C GLY A 635 -13.68 -34.51 9.17
N ALA A 636 -12.74 -33.74 8.63
CA ALA A 636 -12.92 -33.08 7.33
C ALA A 636 -13.06 -34.11 6.20
N ALA A 637 -14.11 -33.96 5.38
CA ALA A 637 -14.27 -34.75 4.17
C ALA A 637 -13.18 -34.41 3.15
N ASP A 638 -12.74 -35.41 2.38
CA ASP A 638 -11.72 -35.20 1.35
C ASP A 638 -12.19 -34.11 0.36
N SER A 639 -11.34 -33.08 0.17
CA SER A 639 -11.51 -31.82 -0.61
C SER A 639 -11.93 -30.51 0.10
N ALA A 640 -11.82 -30.37 1.44
CA ALA A 640 -12.28 -29.16 2.16
C ALA A 640 -11.32 -27.94 2.13
N LYS A 641 -11.83 -26.71 1.87
CA LYS A 641 -11.02 -25.47 1.80
C LYS A 641 -11.33 -24.42 2.89
N TYR A 642 -10.58 -24.40 3.98
CA TYR A 642 -10.71 -23.41 5.06
C TYR A 642 -10.24 -22.02 4.61
N TYR A 643 -10.98 -20.97 4.98
CA TYR A 643 -10.59 -19.58 4.68
C TYR A 643 -10.27 -18.81 5.96
N VAL A 644 -9.19 -18.02 5.91
CA VAL A 644 -8.77 -17.14 7.01
C VAL A 644 -8.95 -15.71 6.52
N THR A 645 -10.15 -15.18 6.76
CA THR A 645 -10.59 -13.84 6.33
C THR A 645 -10.27 -12.75 7.35
N ASN A 646 -9.75 -13.14 8.52
CA ASN A 646 -9.31 -12.27 9.61
C ASN A 646 -7.85 -12.56 10.00
N ASN A 647 -7.22 -11.63 10.72
CA ASN A 647 -5.92 -11.92 11.36
C ASN A 647 -6.17 -12.85 12.54
N ILE A 648 -5.52 -14.01 12.58
CA ILE A 648 -5.69 -15.00 13.66
C ILE A 648 -4.37 -15.28 14.38
N GLU A 649 -4.47 -15.68 15.66
CA GLU A 649 -3.32 -16.02 16.49
C GLU A 649 -3.50 -17.40 17.13
N ARG A 650 -2.66 -18.35 16.70
CA ARG A 650 -2.68 -19.76 17.08
C ARG A 650 -1.74 -20.00 18.25
N LYS A 651 -2.33 -20.36 19.40
CA LYS A 651 -1.67 -20.65 20.68
C LYS A 651 -1.44 -22.13 20.99
N SER A 652 -2.00 -22.98 20.15
CA SER A 652 -1.89 -24.44 20.21
C SER A 652 -1.34 -24.97 18.90
N ASN A 653 -0.89 -26.21 18.91
CA ASN A 653 -0.60 -26.93 17.68
C ASN A 653 -1.85 -27.02 16.79
N ALA A 654 -1.59 -27.16 15.49
CA ALA A 654 -2.58 -27.14 14.42
C ALA A 654 -2.13 -28.07 13.30
N THR A 655 -3.06 -28.81 12.69
CA THR A 655 -2.74 -29.68 11.53
C THR A 655 -3.70 -29.43 10.38
N VAL A 656 -3.16 -29.19 9.19
CA VAL A 656 -3.89 -29.18 7.92
C VAL A 656 -3.84 -30.59 7.35
N LYS A 657 -4.98 -31.30 7.25
CA LYS A 657 -5.03 -32.69 6.77
C LYS A 657 -4.80 -32.75 5.25
N GLU A 658 -4.27 -33.87 4.77
CA GLU A 658 -4.31 -34.22 3.34
C GLU A 658 -5.73 -34.09 2.77
N GLY A 659 -5.82 -33.63 1.52
CA GLY A 659 -7.09 -33.33 0.87
C GLY A 659 -7.78 -32.05 1.37
N THR A 660 -7.11 -31.20 2.17
CA THR A 660 -7.65 -29.90 2.61
C THR A 660 -6.77 -28.72 2.19
N THR A 661 -7.37 -27.55 1.95
CA THR A 661 -6.67 -26.27 1.70
C THR A 661 -6.96 -25.28 2.84
N LEU A 662 -6.01 -24.40 3.15
CA LEU A 662 -6.11 -23.33 4.14
C LEU A 662 -5.70 -21.99 3.49
N ALA A 663 -6.69 -21.24 3.01
CA ALA A 663 -6.47 -20.01 2.25
C ALA A 663 -6.60 -18.76 3.12
N ILE A 664 -5.47 -18.09 3.37
CA ILE A 664 -5.41 -16.82 4.08
C ILE A 664 -5.62 -15.69 3.08
N ALA A 665 -6.66 -14.88 3.30
CA ALA A 665 -7.04 -13.83 2.37
C ALA A 665 -5.94 -12.75 2.25
N SER A 666 -5.88 -12.08 1.10
CA SER A 666 -4.90 -11.02 0.86
C SER A 666 -4.95 -9.94 1.95
N GLY A 667 -3.80 -9.56 2.48
CA GLY A 667 -3.69 -8.61 3.60
C GLY A 667 -4.08 -9.18 4.99
N LYS A 668 -4.42 -10.48 5.09
CA LYS A 668 -4.65 -11.18 6.37
C LYS A 668 -3.47 -12.07 6.71
N THR A 669 -3.39 -12.48 7.98
CA THR A 669 -2.25 -13.23 8.53
C THR A 669 -2.71 -14.33 9.49
N MET A 670 -2.05 -15.49 9.44
CA MET A 670 -2.10 -16.48 10.52
C MET A 670 -0.79 -16.41 11.31
N SER A 671 -0.88 -16.09 12.59
CA SER A 671 0.27 -16.07 13.48
C SER A 671 0.36 -17.35 14.31
N LEU A 672 1.54 -17.97 14.40
CA LEU A 672 1.84 -19.09 15.32
C LEU A 672 2.65 -18.53 16.48
N VAL A 673 2.16 -18.55 17.72
CA VAL A 673 2.95 -18.06 18.87
C VAL A 673 3.98 -19.09 19.34
N ASP A 674 4.80 -18.72 20.32
CA ASP A 674 5.86 -19.59 20.83
C ASP A 674 5.31 -20.92 21.35
N GLY A 675 6.01 -22.01 21.04
CA GLY A 675 5.56 -23.39 21.29
C GLY A 675 4.47 -23.92 20.33
N ALA A 676 3.86 -23.09 19.48
CA ALA A 676 2.84 -23.54 18.54
C ALA A 676 3.45 -24.06 17.23
N GLU A 677 3.07 -25.29 16.88
CA GLU A 677 3.43 -25.96 15.63
C GLU A 677 2.24 -25.99 14.67
N LEU A 678 2.43 -25.53 13.42
CA LEU A 678 1.51 -25.76 12.33
C LEU A 678 2.09 -26.83 11.40
N THR A 679 1.47 -28.00 11.41
CA THR A 679 1.79 -29.12 10.53
C THR A 679 0.89 -29.05 9.29
N VAL A 680 1.50 -29.03 8.10
CA VAL A 680 0.80 -28.86 6.82
C VAL A 680 0.93 -30.15 6.02
N ASN A 681 -0.10 -31.01 6.08
CA ASN A 681 -0.23 -32.20 5.23
C ASN A 681 -1.19 -31.96 4.04
N GLY A 682 -1.89 -30.82 4.04
CA GLY A 682 -2.69 -30.30 2.92
C GLY A 682 -2.07 -29.05 2.30
N GLU A 683 -2.87 -28.14 1.78
CA GLU A 683 -2.43 -26.91 1.12
C GLU A 683 -2.62 -25.67 2.01
N VAL A 684 -1.73 -24.67 1.89
CA VAL A 684 -1.84 -23.35 2.53
C VAL A 684 -1.53 -22.24 1.52
N THR A 685 -2.32 -21.17 1.52
CA THR A 685 -2.03 -19.96 0.72
C THR A 685 -2.14 -18.69 1.57
N GLY A 686 -1.42 -17.62 1.17
CA GLY A 686 -1.37 -16.35 1.89
C GLY A 686 -0.27 -16.26 2.96
N THR A 687 -0.46 -15.42 3.98
CA THR A 687 0.63 -15.01 4.89
C THR A 687 0.58 -15.72 6.25
N ILE A 688 1.50 -16.64 6.51
CA ILE A 688 1.77 -17.20 7.85
C ILE A 688 2.98 -16.51 8.48
N ILE A 689 2.95 -16.36 9.80
CA ILE A 689 3.97 -15.68 10.60
C ILE A 689 4.24 -16.50 11.86
N GLY A 690 5.44 -17.07 11.99
CA GLY A 690 5.94 -17.55 13.28
C GLY A 690 6.28 -16.37 14.19
N LYS A 691 5.84 -16.40 15.45
CA LYS A 691 6.03 -15.35 16.47
C LYS A 691 6.91 -15.77 17.65
N GLY A 692 7.41 -17.01 17.68
CA GLY A 692 8.27 -17.51 18.77
C GLY A 692 9.45 -18.34 18.30
N ALA A 693 10.50 -18.42 19.11
CA ALA A 693 11.72 -19.15 18.79
C ALA A 693 11.53 -20.67 18.69
N THR A 694 10.47 -21.19 19.31
CA THR A 694 10.04 -22.60 19.23
C THR A 694 8.77 -22.77 18.40
N SER A 695 8.24 -21.69 17.81
CA SER A 695 7.13 -21.79 16.84
C SER A 695 7.64 -22.47 15.57
N LYS A 696 6.85 -23.38 15.00
CA LYS A 696 7.26 -24.21 13.87
C LYS A 696 6.21 -24.19 12.78
N LEU A 697 6.66 -24.11 11.54
CA LEU A 697 5.88 -24.51 10.37
C LEU A 697 6.51 -25.80 9.84
N VAL A 698 5.82 -26.91 10.03
CA VAL A 698 6.24 -28.23 9.55
C VAL A 698 5.45 -28.51 8.29
N ILE A 699 6.11 -28.56 7.13
CA ILE A 699 5.48 -29.04 5.91
C ILE A 699 5.64 -30.57 5.90
N GLY A 700 4.52 -31.29 5.96
CA GLY A 700 4.49 -32.75 5.91
C GLY A 700 4.58 -33.27 4.47
N GLU A 701 4.62 -34.60 4.32
CA GLU A 701 4.94 -35.29 3.05
C GLU A 701 4.03 -34.87 1.87
N ASN A 702 2.74 -34.64 2.13
CA ASN A 702 1.75 -34.20 1.13
C ASN A 702 1.43 -32.68 1.19
N GLY A 703 2.23 -31.92 1.95
CA GLY A 703 2.03 -30.51 2.26
C GLY A 703 2.39 -29.53 1.14
N LYS A 704 1.59 -28.47 0.97
CA LYS A 704 1.80 -27.40 -0.03
C LYS A 704 1.69 -26.02 0.61
N TYR A 705 2.57 -25.10 0.22
CA TYR A 705 2.54 -23.70 0.66
C TYR A 705 2.91 -22.78 -0.51
N GLY A 706 2.24 -21.63 -0.66
CA GLY A 706 2.44 -20.70 -1.79
C GLY A 706 3.91 -20.36 -2.10
N ASN A 707 4.35 -20.73 -3.32
CA ASN A 707 5.70 -20.61 -3.88
C ASN A 707 6.47 -19.36 -3.43
N LEU A 708 7.57 -19.53 -2.66
CA LEU A 708 8.53 -18.50 -2.21
C LEU A 708 8.29 -17.08 -2.81
N GLY A 709 7.18 -16.45 -2.30
CA GLY A 709 6.45 -15.32 -2.90
C GLY A 709 4.90 -15.21 -2.68
N LYS A 710 4.18 -14.06 -2.64
CA LYS A 710 4.47 -12.60 -2.52
C LYS A 710 3.97 -12.03 -1.17
N GLY A 711 4.82 -11.39 -0.33
CA GLY A 711 4.41 -10.92 1.02
C GLY A 711 4.17 -12.05 2.03
N THR A 712 4.06 -13.26 1.51
CA THR A 712 4.38 -14.57 2.04
C THR A 712 5.68 -14.60 2.84
N TYR A 713 5.55 -14.98 4.12
CA TYR A 713 6.66 -15.51 4.91
C TYR A 713 6.46 -17.03 5.01
N LEU A 714 7.51 -17.79 4.77
CA LEU A 714 7.57 -19.24 5.01
C LEU A 714 8.65 -19.52 6.05
N TRP A 715 8.46 -20.43 7.03
CA TRP A 715 9.57 -20.96 7.82
C TRP A 715 10.39 -21.79 6.83
N THR A 716 11.58 -21.32 6.47
CA THR A 716 12.46 -21.89 5.45
C THR A 716 13.91 -21.74 5.92
N ASN A 717 14.64 -22.86 5.88
CA ASN A 717 16.00 -23.09 6.40
C ASN A 717 16.15 -23.17 7.93
N ASN A 718 15.17 -23.74 8.65
CA ASN A 718 15.10 -23.63 10.13
C ASN A 718 15.08 -22.16 10.63
N GLU A 719 14.61 -21.26 9.76
CA GLU A 719 14.48 -19.80 9.85
C GLU A 719 13.20 -19.38 9.07
N TRP A 720 12.94 -18.12 8.66
CA TRP A 720 11.85 -17.78 7.67
C TRP A 720 12.37 -16.93 6.48
N VAL A 721 11.96 -17.19 5.21
CA VAL A 721 12.25 -16.34 4.01
C VAL A 721 11.03 -16.07 3.06
N ASN A 722 11.24 -15.33 1.96
CA ASN A 722 10.36 -14.27 1.38
C ASN A 722 10.44 -14.16 -0.18
N GLU A 723 9.43 -13.61 -0.89
CA GLU A 723 9.44 -13.45 -2.37
C GLU A 723 10.69 -12.80 -2.95
N LYS A 724 11.17 -11.74 -2.30
CA LYS A 724 12.11 -10.83 -2.96
C LYS A 724 13.47 -11.49 -3.20
N THR A 725 13.67 -12.65 -2.58
CA THR A 725 14.71 -13.64 -2.87
C THR A 725 14.15 -14.70 -3.83
N ALA A 726 14.75 -14.85 -5.01
CA ALA A 726 14.61 -16.08 -5.78
C ALA A 726 15.69 -17.07 -5.31
N ILE A 727 15.31 -18.33 -5.04
CA ILE A 727 16.26 -19.42 -4.85
C ILE A 727 16.38 -20.16 -6.19
N VAL A 728 17.59 -20.37 -6.69
CA VAL A 728 17.84 -20.93 -8.04
C VAL A 728 18.88 -22.05 -8.01
N SER A 729 18.68 -23.07 -8.83
CA SER A 729 19.59 -24.23 -8.96
C SER A 729 19.98 -24.52 -10.41
N THR A 730 19.48 -23.73 -11.38
CA THR A 730 19.75 -23.91 -12.82
C THR A 730 19.94 -22.56 -13.54
N GLU A 731 20.54 -22.61 -14.75
CA GLU A 731 20.76 -21.42 -15.59
C GLU A 731 19.45 -20.71 -15.98
N GLU A 732 18.41 -21.47 -16.33
CA GLU A 732 17.15 -20.89 -16.83
C GLU A 732 16.32 -20.24 -15.71
N GLU A 733 16.36 -20.81 -14.50
CA GLU A 733 15.79 -20.17 -13.30
C GLU A 733 16.51 -18.85 -12.97
N LEU A 734 17.84 -18.84 -13.05
CA LEU A 734 18.67 -17.65 -12.85
C LEU A 734 18.32 -16.56 -13.87
N ARG A 735 18.18 -16.91 -15.16
CA ARG A 735 17.73 -15.99 -16.22
C ARG A 735 16.34 -15.40 -15.95
N THR A 736 15.39 -16.27 -15.60
CA THR A 736 14.00 -15.88 -15.30
C THR A 736 13.92 -14.96 -14.09
N ALA A 737 14.66 -15.26 -13.03
CA ALA A 737 14.73 -14.44 -11.82
C ALA A 737 15.38 -13.06 -12.08
N LEU A 738 16.39 -12.98 -12.95
CA LEU A 738 17.01 -11.73 -13.36
C LEU A 738 16.05 -10.82 -14.15
N ALA A 739 15.24 -11.40 -15.04
CA ALA A 739 14.24 -10.66 -15.82
C ALA A 739 13.10 -10.09 -14.95
N ASN A 740 12.73 -10.78 -13.86
CA ASN A 740 11.64 -10.33 -12.98
C ASN A 740 12.05 -9.10 -12.13
N LYS A 741 11.45 -7.94 -12.42
CA LYS A 741 11.72 -6.65 -11.73
C LYS A 741 11.42 -6.65 -10.22
N GLU A 742 10.64 -7.61 -9.72
CA GLU A 742 10.24 -7.69 -8.30
C GLU A 742 11.21 -8.50 -7.43
N LYS A 743 12.07 -9.32 -8.06
CA LYS A 743 13.10 -10.14 -7.38
C LYS A 743 14.37 -9.30 -7.19
N THR A 744 14.63 -8.79 -5.99
CA THR A 744 15.78 -7.93 -5.70
C THR A 744 17.05 -8.70 -5.34
N THR A 745 16.90 -9.96 -4.92
CA THR A 745 17.98 -10.86 -4.53
C THR A 745 17.79 -12.21 -5.23
N ILE A 746 18.89 -12.80 -5.70
CA ILE A 746 18.92 -14.17 -6.20
C ILE A 746 19.93 -14.93 -5.34
N LYS A 747 19.55 -16.13 -4.89
CA LYS A 747 20.36 -16.98 -4.02
C LYS A 747 20.51 -18.36 -4.64
N LEU A 748 21.75 -18.83 -4.81
CA LEU A 748 21.99 -20.17 -5.35
C LEU A 748 21.68 -21.26 -4.31
N ASN A 749 21.27 -22.42 -4.79
CA ASN A 749 21.03 -23.62 -3.97
C ASN A 749 21.74 -24.88 -4.51
N ASP A 750 22.37 -24.78 -5.67
CA ASP A 750 23.27 -25.79 -6.22
C ASP A 750 24.32 -25.10 -7.12
N ASN A 751 25.31 -25.86 -7.58
CA ASN A 751 26.27 -25.42 -8.59
C ASN A 751 25.57 -25.30 -9.96
N ILE A 752 25.75 -24.17 -10.64
CA ILE A 752 25.08 -23.85 -11.91
C ILE A 752 26.11 -23.76 -13.03
N ASN A 753 25.96 -24.58 -14.08
CA ASN A 753 26.69 -24.42 -15.34
C ASN A 753 25.97 -23.40 -16.25
N ILE A 754 26.75 -22.55 -16.94
CA ILE A 754 26.30 -21.49 -17.82
C ILE A 754 26.82 -21.72 -19.24
N GLU A 755 25.90 -21.91 -20.19
CA GLU A 755 26.15 -22.15 -21.62
C GLU A 755 25.93 -20.90 -22.50
N LYS A 756 25.19 -19.90 -21.98
CA LYS A 756 24.88 -18.66 -22.70
C LYS A 756 25.22 -17.41 -21.88
N ARG A 757 25.32 -16.25 -22.52
CA ARG A 757 25.53 -14.96 -21.83
C ARG A 757 24.32 -14.56 -20.98
N ILE A 758 24.53 -14.23 -19.71
CA ILE A 758 23.51 -13.65 -18.82
C ILE A 758 23.52 -12.12 -18.97
N HIS A 759 22.34 -11.49 -19.03
CA HIS A 759 22.21 -10.01 -19.07
C HIS A 759 21.61 -9.46 -17.77
N VAL A 760 22.29 -8.48 -17.16
CA VAL A 760 21.84 -7.78 -15.95
C VAL A 760 21.58 -6.31 -16.29
N LYS A 761 20.30 -5.90 -16.21
CA LYS A 761 19.82 -4.58 -16.68
C LYS A 761 19.33 -3.63 -15.58
N ARG A 762 19.45 -4.05 -14.31
CA ARG A 762 18.88 -3.38 -13.14
C ARG A 762 19.73 -3.67 -11.91
N SER A 763 19.58 -2.85 -10.87
CA SER A 763 20.22 -3.12 -9.59
C SER A 763 19.70 -4.43 -8.98
N ILE A 764 20.63 -5.29 -8.54
CA ILE A 764 20.32 -6.62 -7.99
C ILE A 764 21.48 -7.16 -7.14
N THR A 765 21.20 -8.08 -6.21
CA THR A 765 22.21 -8.89 -5.50
C THR A 765 22.12 -10.35 -5.94
N ILE A 766 23.27 -10.95 -6.27
CA ILE A 766 23.44 -12.37 -6.57
C ILE A 766 24.29 -12.97 -5.44
N ASP A 767 23.66 -13.74 -4.55
CA ASP A 767 24.28 -14.50 -3.47
C ASP A 767 24.55 -15.92 -3.98
N LEU A 768 25.83 -16.26 -4.18
CA LEU A 768 26.23 -17.59 -4.64
C LEU A 768 26.08 -18.64 -3.53
N ASN A 769 25.82 -18.25 -2.28
CA ASN A 769 25.49 -19.13 -1.15
C ASN A 769 26.48 -20.30 -0.96
N ASN A 770 27.77 -20.05 -1.21
CA ASN A 770 28.88 -21.00 -1.21
C ASN A 770 28.89 -22.05 -2.34
N TYR A 771 27.95 -22.01 -3.28
CA TYR A 771 27.94 -22.84 -4.50
C TYR A 771 28.82 -22.25 -5.61
N GLU A 772 29.03 -23.03 -6.67
CA GLU A 772 29.83 -22.70 -7.86
C GLU A 772 28.93 -22.32 -9.05
N LEU A 773 29.06 -21.08 -9.52
CA LEU A 773 28.54 -20.66 -10.83
C LEU A 773 29.66 -20.82 -11.87
N LYS A 774 29.54 -21.86 -12.69
CA LYS A 774 30.54 -22.29 -13.66
C LYS A 774 30.12 -21.90 -15.08
N CYS A 775 31.04 -21.48 -15.94
CA CYS A 775 30.77 -21.19 -17.35
C CYS A 775 31.74 -21.98 -18.23
N THR A 776 31.23 -22.94 -19.02
CA THR A 776 32.07 -23.95 -19.70
C THR A 776 32.29 -23.70 -21.19
N GLU A 777 31.27 -23.25 -21.91
CA GLU A 777 31.35 -22.91 -23.34
C GLU A 777 30.48 -21.67 -23.60
N LEU A 778 30.97 -20.71 -24.38
CA LEU A 778 30.21 -19.51 -24.75
C LEU A 778 29.81 -19.59 -26.21
N LEU A 779 28.68 -20.25 -26.48
CA LEU A 779 28.19 -20.47 -27.83
C LEU A 779 27.81 -19.15 -28.54
N ASN A 780 28.31 -19.01 -29.77
CA ASN A 780 28.29 -17.79 -30.56
C ASN A 780 26.95 -17.60 -31.31
N THR A 781 25.85 -17.38 -30.57
CA THR A 781 24.50 -17.21 -31.14
C THR A 781 23.72 -16.04 -30.55
N GLU A 782 23.83 -14.86 -31.18
CA GLU A 782 22.70 -14.14 -31.81
C GLU A 782 23.16 -12.77 -32.33
N GLY A 783 22.71 -12.41 -33.54
CA GLY A 783 23.08 -11.17 -34.21
C GLY A 783 21.99 -10.10 -34.12
N ASN A 784 22.41 -8.84 -34.33
CA ASN A 784 21.61 -7.61 -34.40
C ASN A 784 20.92 -7.13 -33.11
N HIS A 785 21.26 -5.92 -32.67
CA HIS A 785 20.42 -4.77 -33.05
C HIS A 785 21.12 -3.39 -32.92
N SER A 786 21.20 -2.69 -34.06
CA SER A 786 21.09 -1.22 -34.24
C SER A 786 21.81 -0.25 -33.27
N ASN A 787 22.99 0.22 -33.67
CA ASN A 787 23.10 1.53 -34.33
C ASN A 787 24.48 1.78 -34.97
N GLY A 788 24.52 1.83 -36.31
CA GLY A 788 25.22 2.91 -37.01
C GLY A 788 26.74 2.83 -37.28
N ASN A 789 27.49 1.84 -36.77
CA ASN A 789 28.83 1.58 -37.32
C ASN A 789 29.31 0.13 -37.06
N PRO A 790 29.89 -0.58 -38.04
CA PRO A 790 30.36 -1.94 -37.87
C PRO A 790 31.67 -2.00 -37.10
N ILE A 791 31.77 -2.91 -36.12
CA ILE A 791 33.07 -3.48 -35.73
C ILE A 791 33.38 -4.52 -36.81
N THR A 792 34.34 -4.23 -37.67
CA THR A 792 34.68 -5.09 -38.82
C THR A 792 35.42 -6.35 -38.36
N ASP A 793 34.69 -7.46 -38.29
CA ASP A 793 35.00 -8.91 -38.35
C ASP A 793 36.35 -9.55 -37.95
N ASN A 794 37.43 -8.82 -37.70
CA ASN A 794 38.77 -9.37 -37.44
C ASN A 794 39.28 -9.19 -36.00
N ASN A 795 38.46 -8.70 -35.07
CA ASN A 795 38.83 -8.60 -33.64
C ASN A 795 38.32 -9.83 -32.84
N PRO A 796 39.12 -10.39 -31.92
CA PRO A 796 38.79 -11.64 -31.24
C PRO A 796 37.51 -11.50 -30.41
N LYS A 797 36.64 -12.52 -30.47
CA LYS A 797 35.28 -12.47 -29.91
C LYS A 797 35.31 -12.53 -28.37
N TRP A 798 34.83 -11.48 -27.71
CA TRP A 798 34.71 -11.40 -26.25
C TRP A 798 33.42 -12.08 -25.78
N GLY A 799 33.55 -13.23 -25.13
CA GLY A 799 32.48 -13.92 -24.45
C GLY A 799 32.40 -13.47 -22.98
N TYR A 800 31.23 -12.98 -22.54
CA TYR A 800 30.98 -12.62 -21.14
C TYR A 800 30.00 -13.62 -20.52
N ALA A 801 30.28 -14.13 -19.32
CA ALA A 801 29.32 -14.97 -18.58
C ALA A 801 28.19 -14.13 -17.97
N ILE A 802 28.53 -13.09 -17.20
CA ILE A 802 27.58 -12.08 -16.69
C ILE A 802 27.88 -10.74 -17.38
N LEU A 803 26.92 -10.20 -18.12
CA LEU A 803 27.02 -8.92 -18.81
C LEU A 803 26.04 -7.89 -18.22
N ILE A 804 26.58 -6.83 -17.63
CA ILE A 804 25.80 -5.72 -17.08
C ILE A 804 25.60 -4.67 -18.18
N THR A 805 24.35 -4.33 -18.51
CA THR A 805 24.02 -3.40 -19.61
C THR A 805 22.96 -2.38 -19.21
N LYS A 806 23.19 -1.10 -19.48
CA LYS A 806 22.18 -0.03 -19.25
C LYS A 806 21.33 0.20 -20.51
N ASP A 807 20.01 0.12 -20.39
CA ASP A 807 19.08 0.42 -21.49
C ASP A 807 19.02 1.93 -21.79
N ARG A 808 18.89 2.29 -23.08
CA ARG A 808 18.90 3.70 -23.56
C ARG A 808 17.72 4.57 -23.07
N GLU A 809 16.66 3.97 -22.55
CA GLU A 809 15.46 4.70 -22.08
C GLU A 809 15.64 5.32 -20.68
N GLY A 810 16.67 4.90 -19.93
CA GLY A 810 17.03 5.55 -18.67
C GLY A 810 17.79 6.85 -18.92
N GLY A 811 17.24 7.98 -18.47
CA GLY A 811 17.92 9.27 -18.52
C GLY A 811 19.35 9.21 -17.91
N GLU A 812 20.24 10.07 -18.39
CA GLU A 812 21.70 9.94 -18.22
C GLU A 812 22.20 9.82 -16.76
N ASN A 813 21.36 10.12 -15.77
CA ASN A 813 21.69 10.18 -14.34
C ASN A 813 21.32 8.94 -13.49
N SER A 814 20.66 7.90 -14.03
CA SER A 814 20.36 6.69 -13.24
C SER A 814 21.60 5.81 -13.01
N GLN A 815 21.72 5.22 -11.81
CA GLN A 815 22.83 4.34 -11.40
C GLN A 815 22.34 2.88 -11.28
N ILE A 816 23.15 1.92 -11.73
CA ILE A 816 22.90 0.48 -11.60
C ILE A 816 23.89 -0.13 -10.59
N ASN A 817 23.36 -0.76 -9.54
CA ASN A 817 24.17 -1.36 -8.46
C ASN A 817 24.04 -2.89 -8.50
N VAL A 818 25.12 -3.59 -8.86
CA VAL A 818 25.15 -5.06 -8.90
C VAL A 818 26.13 -5.60 -7.85
N ASN A 819 25.64 -6.49 -7.00
CA ASN A 819 26.46 -7.15 -5.98
C ASN A 819 26.55 -8.66 -6.30
N VAL A 820 27.77 -9.23 -6.27
CA VAL A 820 28.00 -10.68 -6.36
C VAL A 820 28.76 -11.13 -5.12
N ILE A 821 28.18 -12.03 -4.33
CA ILE A 821 28.70 -12.35 -2.98
C ILE A 821 28.74 -13.86 -2.69
N ASN A 822 29.64 -14.25 -1.77
CA ASN A 822 29.67 -15.54 -1.05
C ASN A 822 29.64 -16.81 -1.92
N GLY A 823 30.73 -17.18 -2.59
CA GLY A 823 30.80 -18.49 -3.25
C GLY A 823 31.90 -18.61 -4.30
N ASN A 824 31.70 -19.46 -5.31
CA ASN A 824 32.70 -19.75 -6.33
C ASN A 824 32.19 -19.32 -7.72
N LEU A 825 33.03 -18.64 -8.49
CA LEU A 825 32.86 -18.39 -9.92
C LEU A 825 33.95 -19.15 -10.67
N LYS A 826 33.57 -20.00 -11.63
CA LYS A 826 34.53 -20.83 -12.36
C LYS A 826 34.37 -20.73 -13.87
N PHE A 827 35.46 -20.54 -14.59
CA PHE A 827 35.45 -20.39 -16.04
C PHE A 827 36.21 -21.55 -16.69
N GLY A 828 35.66 -22.06 -17.79
CA GLY A 828 36.21 -23.18 -18.54
C GLY A 828 37.33 -22.74 -19.49
N ALA A 829 38.30 -23.62 -19.70
CA ALA A 829 39.30 -23.46 -20.74
C ALA A 829 38.65 -23.66 -22.12
N SER A 830 38.54 -22.60 -22.92
CA SER A 830 38.12 -22.71 -24.32
C SER A 830 39.20 -23.42 -25.14
N GLN A 831 38.82 -24.45 -25.91
CA GLN A 831 39.76 -25.16 -26.78
C GLN A 831 40.01 -24.45 -28.13
N GLU A 832 39.24 -23.41 -28.48
CA GLU A 832 39.35 -22.73 -29.77
C GLU A 832 39.29 -21.19 -29.66
N LYS A 833 40.46 -20.54 -29.73
CA LYS A 833 40.69 -19.12 -30.13
C LYS A 833 39.80 -18.01 -29.52
N GLN A 834 39.08 -18.23 -28.41
CA GLN A 834 38.09 -17.29 -27.89
C GLN A 834 38.42 -16.73 -26.50
N LEU A 835 38.08 -15.46 -26.29
CA LEU A 835 38.25 -14.73 -25.04
C LEU A 835 37.07 -15.01 -24.10
N ASN A 836 37.27 -15.89 -23.13
CA ASN A 836 36.35 -16.03 -22.00
C ASN A 836 36.61 -14.92 -20.98
N VAL A 837 35.56 -14.15 -20.66
CA VAL A 837 35.58 -13.00 -19.75
C VAL A 837 34.54 -13.22 -18.66
N GLY A 838 34.95 -13.01 -17.40
CA GLY A 838 34.12 -13.32 -16.25
C GLY A 838 32.87 -12.43 -16.16
N ILE A 839 33.08 -11.14 -15.88
CA ILE A 839 32.01 -10.15 -15.73
C ILE A 839 32.26 -8.97 -16.68
N GLY A 840 31.29 -8.66 -17.53
CA GLY A 840 31.35 -7.55 -18.48
C GLY A 840 30.48 -6.37 -18.07
N ILE A 841 30.90 -5.15 -18.41
CA ILE A 841 30.12 -3.92 -18.18
C ILE A 841 30.00 -3.12 -19.49
N LEU A 842 28.77 -2.81 -19.90
CA LEU A 842 28.46 -1.95 -21.06
C LEU A 842 27.53 -0.80 -20.63
N GLY A 843 28.10 0.40 -20.52
CA GLY A 843 27.36 1.64 -20.26
C GLY A 843 28.02 2.54 -19.23
N SER A 844 27.27 3.54 -18.76
CA SER A 844 27.67 4.51 -17.76
C SER A 844 26.86 4.40 -16.46
N ASN A 845 27.43 4.89 -15.35
CA ASN A 845 26.88 4.85 -13.99
C ASN A 845 26.58 3.42 -13.50
N VAL A 846 27.62 2.59 -13.43
CA VAL A 846 27.53 1.21 -12.94
C VAL A 846 28.47 1.01 -11.76
N ASP A 847 27.91 0.57 -10.63
CA ASP A 847 28.65 0.10 -9.46
C ASP A 847 28.56 -1.42 -9.40
N LEU A 848 29.68 -2.10 -9.55
CA LEU A 848 29.83 -3.54 -9.34
C LEU A 848 30.62 -3.78 -8.06
N THR A 849 30.03 -4.51 -7.11
CA THR A 849 30.73 -4.99 -5.91
C THR A 849 30.86 -6.51 -5.94
N VAL A 850 32.06 -7.03 -5.71
CA VAL A 850 32.33 -8.47 -5.55
C VAL A 850 32.96 -8.71 -4.17
N SER A 851 32.47 -9.69 -3.41
CA SER A 851 32.92 -9.90 -2.01
C SER A 851 32.77 -11.35 -1.54
N ASN A 852 33.78 -11.90 -0.85
CA ASN A 852 33.83 -13.31 -0.45
C ASN A 852 33.63 -14.29 -1.62
N VAL A 853 34.19 -14.00 -2.80
CA VAL A 853 34.06 -14.87 -3.99
C VAL A 853 35.41 -15.47 -4.38
N ASN A 854 35.47 -16.77 -4.59
CA ASN A 854 36.62 -17.43 -5.21
C ASN A 854 36.40 -17.50 -6.73
N VAL A 855 37.28 -16.89 -7.51
CA VAL A 855 37.20 -16.74 -8.97
C VAL A 855 38.32 -17.58 -9.59
N ASP A 856 37.97 -18.69 -10.22
CA ASP A 856 38.91 -19.55 -10.96
C ASP A 856 38.69 -19.36 -12.46
N MET A 857 39.61 -18.69 -13.16
CA MET A 857 39.47 -18.40 -14.60
C MET A 857 39.75 -19.61 -15.51
N GLY A 858 40.22 -20.72 -14.94
CA GLY A 858 40.61 -21.92 -15.69
C GLY A 858 41.98 -21.79 -16.35
N GLY A 859 42.75 -22.88 -16.38
CA GLY A 859 44.07 -22.90 -17.02
C GLY A 859 43.98 -23.04 -18.55
N PHE A 860 44.58 -22.11 -19.29
CA PHE A 860 44.71 -22.22 -20.75
C PHE A 860 45.74 -23.29 -21.13
N THR A 861 45.39 -24.19 -22.05
CA THR A 861 46.34 -25.15 -22.65
C THR A 861 46.39 -24.91 -24.16
N TYR A 862 47.40 -24.20 -24.65
CA TYR A 862 47.54 -23.92 -26.08
C TYR A 862 48.20 -25.09 -26.83
N LYS A 863 47.58 -25.51 -27.94
CA LYS A 863 48.24 -26.20 -29.05
C LYS A 863 47.91 -25.45 -30.34
N ASN A 864 48.88 -24.72 -30.87
CA ASN A 864 48.94 -24.15 -32.23
C ASN A 864 47.90 -23.05 -32.58
N ALA A 865 48.10 -21.82 -32.10
CA ALA A 865 47.47 -20.63 -32.68
C ALA A 865 48.40 -19.39 -32.60
N PRO A 866 48.52 -18.57 -33.67
CA PRO A 866 49.44 -17.42 -33.71
C PRO A 866 48.88 -16.12 -33.08
N ASP A 867 47.58 -16.06 -32.76
CA ASP A 867 46.93 -14.91 -32.15
C ASP A 867 46.66 -15.18 -30.66
N VAL A 868 47.54 -14.71 -29.77
CA VAL A 868 47.36 -14.97 -28.33
C VAL A 868 46.45 -13.92 -27.70
N ALA A 869 45.23 -14.33 -27.37
CA ALA A 869 44.23 -13.46 -26.78
C ALA A 869 44.20 -13.57 -25.24
N PHE A 870 44.33 -12.43 -24.56
CA PHE A 870 44.41 -12.33 -23.10
C PHE A 870 43.04 -12.43 -22.41
N GLY A 871 42.74 -13.55 -21.74
CA GLY A 871 41.57 -13.65 -20.86
C GLY A 871 41.50 -12.49 -19.86
N SER A 872 40.30 -12.08 -19.45
CA SER A 872 40.11 -10.97 -18.50
C SER A 872 39.01 -11.29 -17.49
N MET A 873 39.19 -10.88 -16.23
CA MET A 873 38.13 -11.00 -15.22
C MET A 873 37.03 -9.94 -15.44
N TYR A 874 37.44 -8.75 -15.88
CA TYR A 874 36.56 -7.62 -16.17
C TYR A 874 36.87 -7.04 -17.55
N GLY A 875 35.91 -7.14 -18.47
CA GLY A 875 36.00 -6.51 -19.79
C GLY A 875 34.98 -5.40 -19.94
N ILE A 876 35.47 -4.21 -20.32
CA ILE A 876 34.65 -3.11 -20.81
C ILE A 876 34.88 -3.08 -22.32
N ALA A 877 33.82 -3.16 -23.12
CA ALA A 877 33.98 -3.19 -24.58
C ALA A 877 34.64 -1.88 -25.09
N THR A 878 35.23 -1.94 -26.29
CA THR A 878 35.96 -0.80 -26.86
C THR A 878 35.06 0.30 -27.42
N ASN A 879 33.79 -0.01 -27.73
CA ASN A 879 32.91 0.86 -28.49
C ASN A 879 31.66 1.26 -27.68
N GLY A 880 31.75 2.35 -26.91
CA GLY A 880 30.63 2.89 -26.14
C GLY A 880 30.99 4.16 -25.35
N THR A 881 29.99 4.79 -24.74
CA THR A 881 30.18 5.98 -23.90
C THR A 881 30.32 5.57 -22.44
N TYR A 882 31.55 5.63 -21.91
CA TYR A 882 31.87 5.19 -20.54
C TYR A 882 32.08 6.38 -19.60
N LYS A 883 31.25 6.48 -18.56
CA LYS A 883 31.35 7.47 -17.49
C LYS A 883 30.93 6.82 -16.17
N ASN A 884 31.66 7.08 -15.09
CA ASN A 884 31.35 6.63 -13.73
C ASN A 884 31.11 5.11 -13.65
N ILE A 885 32.15 4.33 -13.97
CA ILE A 885 32.14 2.87 -13.72
C ILE A 885 32.98 2.63 -12.47
N LYS A 886 32.40 2.00 -11.46
CA LYS A 886 33.10 1.59 -10.24
C LYS A 886 33.09 0.07 -10.10
N ILE A 887 34.27 -0.53 -9.95
CA ILE A 887 34.44 -1.95 -9.63
C ILE A 887 35.14 -2.05 -8.27
N ASP A 888 34.48 -2.66 -7.31
CA ASP A 888 34.90 -2.69 -5.91
C ASP A 888 34.98 -4.16 -5.42
N VAL A 889 36.20 -4.69 -5.37
CA VAL A 889 36.50 -6.08 -4.99
C VAL A 889 36.99 -6.09 -3.54
N LYS A 890 36.30 -6.83 -2.68
CA LYS A 890 36.48 -6.79 -1.22
C LYS A 890 36.76 -8.16 -0.62
N ASN A 891 37.35 -8.11 0.58
CA ASN A 891 37.43 -9.13 1.63
C ASN A 891 37.22 -10.59 1.18
N GLY A 892 38.28 -11.40 1.31
CA GLY A 892 38.19 -12.85 1.14
C GLY A 892 38.01 -13.30 -0.31
N THR A 893 37.96 -12.36 -1.26
CA THR A 893 37.94 -12.67 -2.69
C THR A 893 39.31 -13.20 -3.12
N LYS A 894 39.32 -14.37 -3.77
CA LYS A 894 40.52 -15.00 -4.33
C LYS A 894 40.36 -15.12 -5.84
N ILE A 895 41.40 -14.84 -6.62
CA ILE A 895 41.37 -14.84 -8.09
C ILE A 895 42.55 -15.68 -8.58
N ASN A 896 42.27 -16.80 -9.25
CA ASN A 896 43.26 -17.83 -9.60
C ASN A 896 43.31 -18.10 -11.10
N ASN A 897 44.47 -18.58 -11.59
CA ASN A 897 44.71 -19.00 -12.98
C ASN A 897 44.43 -17.92 -14.04
N THR A 898 44.50 -16.65 -13.64
CA THR A 898 44.00 -15.52 -14.40
C THR A 898 45.11 -14.87 -15.24
N ILE A 899 44.74 -14.21 -16.34
CA ILE A 899 45.43 -13.01 -16.81
C ILE A 899 44.53 -11.83 -16.42
N LEU A 900 45.00 -10.87 -15.63
CA LEU A 900 44.10 -9.77 -15.19
C LEU A 900 44.15 -8.60 -16.17
N GLY A 901 43.67 -8.84 -17.39
CA GLY A 901 43.46 -7.78 -18.38
C GLY A 901 42.33 -6.83 -17.98
N MET A 902 42.61 -5.75 -17.24
CA MET A 902 41.63 -4.71 -16.95
C MET A 902 41.64 -3.66 -18.07
N TYR A 903 40.87 -3.93 -19.12
CA TYR A 903 40.66 -2.96 -20.19
C TYR A 903 39.77 -1.82 -19.69
N LEU A 904 40.39 -0.72 -19.25
CA LEU A 904 39.74 0.48 -18.71
C LEU A 904 39.79 1.61 -19.75
N PRO A 905 38.72 1.86 -20.53
CA PRO A 905 38.72 2.78 -21.66
C PRO A 905 38.35 4.24 -21.31
N SER A 906 38.56 4.68 -20.06
CA SER A 906 38.28 6.08 -19.69
C SER A 906 38.97 6.53 -18.41
N ASP A 907 39.19 7.83 -18.29
CA ASP A 907 39.56 8.57 -17.07
C ASP A 907 38.39 8.69 -16.05
N LYS A 908 37.36 7.85 -16.21
CA LYS A 908 36.11 7.83 -15.43
C LYS A 908 35.75 6.41 -14.97
N THR A 909 36.75 5.54 -14.90
CA THR A 909 36.64 4.18 -14.38
C THR A 909 37.53 4.01 -13.16
N ASP A 910 36.92 3.68 -12.03
CA ASP A 910 37.59 3.46 -10.75
C ASP A 910 37.52 1.98 -10.37
N VAL A 911 38.67 1.37 -10.14
CA VAL A 911 38.80 0.00 -9.64
C VAL A 911 39.41 0.06 -8.24
N THR A 912 38.84 -0.69 -7.31
CA THR A 912 39.39 -0.85 -5.96
C THR A 912 39.47 -2.33 -5.62
N LEU A 913 40.66 -2.79 -5.24
CA LEU A 913 40.95 -4.11 -4.72
C LEU A 913 41.29 -3.94 -3.23
N THR A 914 40.49 -4.53 -2.34
CA THR A 914 40.68 -4.46 -0.88
C THR A 914 40.68 -5.87 -0.30
N ASN A 915 41.70 -6.24 0.50
CA ASN A 915 41.82 -7.58 1.11
C ASN A 915 41.59 -8.74 0.11
N THR A 916 42.14 -8.59 -1.10
CA THR A 916 41.95 -9.50 -2.24
C THR A 916 43.26 -10.26 -2.51
N GLU A 917 43.16 -11.55 -2.83
CA GLU A 917 44.31 -12.38 -3.23
C GLU A 917 44.19 -12.72 -4.73
N ILE A 918 45.26 -12.47 -5.49
CA ILE A 918 45.34 -12.74 -6.93
C ILE A 918 46.56 -13.59 -7.20
N ASN A 919 46.38 -14.78 -7.77
CA ASN A 919 47.43 -15.70 -8.19
C ASN A 919 47.26 -15.98 -9.69
N ALA A 920 48.13 -15.39 -10.51
CA ALA A 920 47.90 -15.19 -11.94
C ALA A 920 49.08 -15.68 -12.79
N GLY A 921 48.80 -16.19 -13.99
CA GLY A 921 49.84 -16.49 -14.99
C GLY A 921 50.40 -15.22 -15.63
N THR A 922 49.63 -14.13 -15.63
CA THR A 922 50.06 -12.76 -15.98
C THR A 922 49.23 -11.78 -15.16
N GLY A 923 49.85 -10.77 -14.56
CA GLY A 923 49.22 -9.87 -13.59
C GLY A 923 48.28 -8.83 -14.21
N ILE A 924 48.21 -7.64 -13.61
CA ILE A 924 47.19 -6.63 -13.91
C ILE A 924 47.61 -5.75 -15.09
N SER A 925 46.93 -5.86 -16.24
CA SER A 925 47.08 -4.92 -17.36
C SER A 925 46.06 -3.78 -17.26
N ILE A 926 46.47 -2.53 -17.49
CA ILE A 926 45.61 -1.33 -17.43
C ILE A 926 45.90 -0.40 -18.61
N LYS A 927 44.84 0.13 -19.27
CA LYS A 927 44.96 1.10 -20.38
C LYS A 927 44.51 2.55 -20.06
N GLY A 928 43.86 2.76 -18.92
CA GLY A 928 43.32 4.05 -18.46
C GLY A 928 42.66 3.93 -17.08
N GLY A 929 42.09 5.01 -16.54
CA GLY A 929 41.34 5.01 -15.28
C GLY A 929 42.22 4.98 -14.00
N ILE A 930 41.60 4.68 -12.86
CA ILE A 930 42.26 4.60 -11.55
C ILE A 930 42.15 3.17 -11.01
N LEU A 931 43.27 2.57 -10.63
CA LEU A 931 43.32 1.33 -9.86
C LEU A 931 43.86 1.61 -8.46
N ASN A 932 43.09 1.23 -7.44
CA ASN A 932 43.49 1.24 -6.04
C ASN A 932 43.68 -0.19 -5.55
N ILE A 933 44.82 -0.49 -4.94
CA ILE A 933 45.19 -1.79 -4.38
C ILE A 933 45.49 -1.56 -2.89
N ILE A 934 44.69 -2.16 -2.01
CA ILE A 934 44.70 -1.89 -0.56
C ILE A 934 44.70 -3.23 0.18
N ASP A 935 45.68 -3.44 1.06
CA ASP A 935 45.85 -4.67 1.85
C ASP A 935 45.69 -5.98 1.01
N SER A 936 46.13 -5.96 -0.25
CA SER A 936 45.85 -7.02 -1.23
C SER A 936 47.12 -7.67 -1.76
N LYS A 937 47.07 -8.97 -2.03
CA LYS A 937 48.20 -9.77 -2.52
C LYS A 937 48.03 -10.12 -4.00
N ILE A 938 49.06 -9.87 -4.80
CA ILE A 938 49.09 -10.17 -6.24
C ILE A 938 50.39 -10.92 -6.55
N THR A 939 50.26 -12.16 -7.00
CA THR A 939 51.38 -13.04 -7.38
C THR A 939 51.26 -13.39 -8.88
N ALA A 940 52.18 -12.91 -9.70
CA ALA A 940 52.38 -13.35 -11.08
C ALA A 940 53.42 -14.48 -11.12
N THR A 941 53.08 -15.63 -11.73
CA THR A 941 53.86 -16.87 -11.56
C THR A 941 54.48 -17.46 -12.82
N ASP A 942 54.09 -17.01 -14.02
CA ASP A 942 54.53 -17.51 -15.34
C ASP A 942 54.17 -18.98 -15.65
N ASP A 943 53.53 -19.70 -14.71
CA ASP A 943 53.12 -21.10 -14.86
C ASP A 943 51.98 -21.27 -15.89
N TYR A 944 52.32 -21.28 -17.18
CA TYR A 944 51.48 -21.82 -18.26
C TYR A 944 51.48 -23.37 -18.30
N GLY A 945 51.64 -24.03 -17.14
CA GLY A 945 51.38 -25.46 -16.91
C GLY A 945 52.18 -26.50 -17.72
N ALA A 946 53.06 -26.09 -18.64
CA ALA A 946 53.74 -27.00 -19.57
C ALA A 946 55.17 -26.51 -19.91
N PRO A 947 56.21 -27.35 -19.73
CA PRO A 947 57.56 -27.05 -20.21
C PRO A 947 57.59 -26.85 -21.73
N GLY A 948 58.16 -25.74 -22.20
CA GLY A 948 58.33 -25.41 -23.62
C GLY A 948 57.31 -24.44 -24.22
N ALA A 949 56.17 -24.19 -23.57
CA ALA A 949 55.13 -23.28 -24.10
C ALA A 949 55.63 -21.83 -24.28
N ILE A 950 56.64 -21.41 -23.51
CA ILE A 950 57.21 -20.05 -23.55
C ILE A 950 58.03 -19.80 -24.83
N ASP A 951 58.81 -20.78 -25.31
CA ASP A 951 59.65 -20.59 -26.49
C ASP A 951 58.82 -20.52 -27.77
N ASP A 952 57.77 -21.33 -27.89
CA ASP A 952 56.82 -21.27 -29.01
C ASP A 952 55.98 -19.97 -28.97
N TYR A 953 55.58 -19.50 -27.77
CA TYR A 953 54.91 -18.22 -27.58
C TYR A 953 55.80 -17.04 -28.01
N ILE A 954 57.06 -17.00 -27.53
CA ILE A 954 58.03 -15.94 -27.86
C ILE A 954 58.41 -15.97 -29.35
N ASN A 955 58.43 -17.14 -29.99
CA ASN A 955 58.77 -17.24 -31.42
C ASN A 955 57.58 -16.90 -32.33
N GLY A 956 56.36 -17.36 -32.03
CA GLY A 956 55.16 -17.02 -32.81
C GLY A 956 54.84 -15.52 -32.80
N LEU A 957 55.16 -14.82 -31.71
CA LEU A 957 54.91 -13.38 -31.56
C LEU A 957 55.98 -12.46 -32.19
N LYS A 958 57.09 -13.01 -32.72
CA LYS A 958 58.09 -12.23 -33.48
C LYS A 958 57.64 -11.88 -34.89
N GLU A 959 56.66 -12.60 -35.45
CA GLU A 959 56.21 -12.41 -36.83
C GLU A 959 55.10 -11.34 -36.96
N ASN A 960 54.35 -11.06 -35.88
CA ASN A 960 53.29 -10.05 -35.85
C ASN A 960 53.71 -8.81 -35.05
N ASN A 961 53.92 -7.69 -35.75
CA ASN A 961 54.68 -6.53 -35.30
C ASN A 961 53.92 -5.57 -34.32
N SER A 962 53.06 -6.10 -33.45
CA SER A 962 52.25 -5.31 -32.51
C SER A 962 51.79 -6.08 -31.26
N GLY A 963 52.53 -5.95 -30.15
CA GLY A 963 52.07 -6.22 -28.79
C GLY A 963 52.38 -7.62 -28.21
N SER A 964 53.58 -7.82 -27.66
CA SER A 964 54.04 -9.16 -27.24
C SER A 964 55.08 -9.21 -26.10
N GLU A 965 54.94 -8.43 -25.03
CA GLU A 965 55.90 -8.51 -23.89
C GLU A 965 55.29 -8.48 -22.47
N ALA A 966 53.98 -8.71 -22.28
CA ALA A 966 53.33 -8.59 -20.96
C ALA A 966 53.41 -9.84 -20.05
N ALA A 967 53.94 -10.97 -20.54
CA ALA A 967 53.93 -12.23 -19.79
C ALA A 967 54.82 -12.16 -18.53
N GLY A 968 54.30 -12.67 -17.40
CA GLY A 968 55.03 -12.81 -16.13
C GLY A 968 55.00 -11.59 -15.20
N GLU A 969 54.40 -10.48 -15.60
CA GLU A 969 54.49 -9.21 -14.86
C GLU A 969 53.36 -9.03 -13.86
N ALA A 970 53.59 -8.45 -12.68
CA ALA A 970 52.54 -8.33 -11.65
C ALA A 970 51.59 -7.14 -11.90
N ILE A 971 52.09 -6.01 -12.42
CA ILE A 971 51.29 -4.93 -13.00
C ILE A 971 51.95 -4.42 -14.29
N TYR A 972 51.16 -4.32 -15.36
CA TYR A 972 51.53 -3.84 -16.68
C TYR A 972 50.66 -2.62 -17.07
N LEU A 973 51.27 -1.48 -17.34
CA LEU A 973 50.58 -0.29 -17.83
C LEU A 973 50.81 -0.13 -19.32
N GLU A 974 49.72 -0.23 -20.08
CA GLU A 974 49.73 -0.11 -21.53
C GLU A 974 49.27 1.29 -21.94
N GLY A 975 50.22 2.10 -22.45
CA GLY A 975 49.97 3.48 -22.81
C GLY A 975 49.26 3.62 -24.16
N ASN A 976 47.97 3.95 -24.13
CA ASN A 976 47.29 4.61 -25.25
C ASN A 976 47.32 6.17 -25.06
N TYR A 977 46.97 6.92 -26.11
CA TYR A 977 47.09 8.38 -26.22
C TYR A 977 45.86 9.16 -25.72
N HIS A 978 44.84 8.49 -25.18
CA HIS A 978 43.52 9.11 -24.95
C HIS A 978 43.12 9.31 -23.47
N TRP A 979 43.72 8.59 -22.51
CA TRP A 979 43.26 8.58 -21.11
C TRP A 979 44.38 8.64 -20.06
N ASP A 980 44.03 9.19 -18.90
CA ASP A 980 44.85 9.14 -17.68
C ASP A 980 44.87 7.69 -17.15
N ALA A 981 45.97 7.27 -16.52
CA ALA A 981 46.14 5.96 -15.90
C ALA A 981 46.88 6.09 -14.56
N ILE A 982 46.20 5.82 -13.44
CA ILE A 982 46.74 6.00 -12.09
C ILE A 982 46.66 4.68 -11.33
N VAL A 983 47.79 4.24 -10.74
CA VAL A 983 47.85 3.08 -9.86
C VAL A 983 48.25 3.50 -8.46
N ASN A 984 47.39 3.25 -7.48
CA ASN A 984 47.66 3.50 -6.06
C ASN A 984 47.77 2.15 -5.34
N ILE A 985 48.91 1.86 -4.73
CA ILE A 985 49.16 0.64 -3.96
C ILE A 985 49.44 1.04 -2.50
N SER A 986 48.65 0.53 -1.56
CA SER A 986 48.72 0.94 -0.16
C SER A 986 48.40 -0.18 0.84
N GLY A 987 48.63 0.11 2.13
CA GLY A 987 48.44 -0.85 3.22
C GLY A 987 49.47 -1.99 3.17
N ASN A 988 49.10 -3.14 3.73
CA ASN A 988 49.92 -4.36 3.73
C ASN A 988 49.90 -5.11 2.38
N SER A 989 49.72 -4.40 1.26
CA SER A 989 49.67 -5.04 -0.05
C SER A 989 51.00 -5.71 -0.41
N GLU A 990 50.93 -6.86 -1.07
CA GLU A 990 52.10 -7.59 -1.58
C GLU A 990 51.98 -7.74 -3.10
N LEU A 991 52.98 -7.27 -3.85
CA LEU A 991 53.13 -7.53 -5.29
C LEU A 991 54.34 -8.43 -5.50
N GLU A 992 54.17 -9.55 -6.16
CA GLU A 992 55.24 -10.52 -6.44
C GLU A 992 55.15 -10.98 -7.90
N SER A 993 56.24 -10.85 -8.65
CA SER A 993 56.43 -11.52 -9.94
C SER A 993 57.55 -12.54 -9.78
N LYS A 994 57.32 -13.79 -10.20
CA LYS A 994 58.29 -14.89 -10.02
C LYS A 994 59.39 -14.92 -11.08
N HIS A 995 59.10 -14.57 -12.34
CA HIS A 995 60.10 -14.59 -13.42
C HIS A 995 60.14 -13.31 -14.29
N GLY A 996 59.17 -12.41 -14.14
CA GLY A 996 59.06 -11.14 -14.87
C GLY A 996 59.41 -9.89 -14.04
N TYR A 997 58.89 -8.74 -14.49
CA TYR A 997 58.99 -7.46 -13.78
C TYR A 997 57.79 -7.30 -12.83
N ALA A 998 58.01 -6.81 -11.62
CA ALA A 998 56.89 -6.56 -10.70
C ALA A 998 55.95 -5.45 -11.22
N LEU A 999 56.53 -4.41 -11.84
CA LEU A 999 55.84 -3.29 -12.44
C LEU A 999 56.44 -2.99 -13.82
N ARG A 1000 55.61 -2.71 -14.83
CA ARG A 1000 56.10 -2.27 -16.15
C ARG A 1000 55.20 -1.22 -16.79
N THR A 1001 55.82 -0.35 -17.59
CA THR A 1001 55.13 0.50 -18.57
C THR A 1001 55.58 0.22 -20.00
N HIS A 1002 54.62 0.15 -20.92
CA HIS A 1002 54.85 -0.03 -22.36
C HIS A 1002 53.99 0.95 -23.17
N PHE A 1003 54.49 1.41 -24.32
CA PHE A 1003 53.83 2.40 -25.17
C PHE A 1003 53.59 1.82 -26.56
N LEU A 1004 52.33 1.77 -27.00
CA LEU A 1004 51.97 1.30 -28.35
C LEU A 1004 51.85 2.47 -29.33
N ARG A 1005 52.11 2.14 -30.60
CA ARG A 1005 52.14 3.08 -31.74
C ARG A 1005 50.84 2.99 -32.55
N GLU A 1006 49.76 3.61 -32.08
CA GLU A 1006 48.55 3.75 -32.88
C GLU A 1006 48.60 5.02 -33.74
N ARG A 1007 48.15 4.91 -35.01
CA ARG A 1007 48.07 6.07 -35.92
C ARG A 1007 47.01 7.04 -35.43
N ALA A 1008 47.42 8.20 -34.94
CA ALA A 1008 46.52 9.33 -34.72
C ALA A 1008 45.93 9.81 -36.06
N THR A 1009 44.78 9.27 -36.45
CA THR A 1009 44.01 9.73 -37.61
C THR A 1009 43.18 10.95 -37.24
N SER A 1010 43.76 12.13 -37.52
CA SER A 1010 43.08 13.43 -37.72
C SER A 1010 42.06 13.91 -36.66
N GLY A 1011 42.46 14.91 -35.87
CA GLY A 1011 41.54 15.87 -35.25
C GLY A 1011 41.49 15.87 -33.72
N GLU A 1012 41.55 17.08 -33.15
CA GLU A 1012 41.15 17.41 -31.77
C GLU A 1012 41.83 16.69 -30.58
N HIS A 1013 43.13 16.95 -30.38
CA HIS A 1013 43.74 16.84 -29.05
C HIS A 1013 44.31 18.19 -28.57
N ASN A 1014 43.46 18.95 -27.88
CA ASN A 1014 43.74 20.26 -27.29
C ASN A 1014 44.70 20.16 -26.09
N GLY A 1015 46.01 19.98 -26.34
CA GLY A 1015 47.11 20.32 -25.40
C GLY A 1015 47.03 19.72 -23.99
N LYS A 1016 46.28 18.63 -23.78
CA LYS A 1016 45.99 18.08 -22.46
C LYS A 1016 47.08 17.08 -22.06
N THR A 1017 47.92 17.46 -21.09
CA THR A 1017 48.89 16.53 -20.48
C THR A 1017 48.14 15.42 -19.74
N LEU A 1018 48.20 14.20 -20.26
CA LEU A 1018 47.62 13.02 -19.60
C LEU A 1018 48.42 12.66 -18.36
N LYS A 1019 47.75 12.25 -17.29
CA LYS A 1019 48.37 11.78 -16.04
C LYS A 1019 48.63 10.28 -16.10
N LYS A 1020 49.90 9.89 -15.94
CA LYS A 1020 50.32 8.50 -15.80
C LYS A 1020 51.20 8.40 -14.55
N GLU A 1021 50.65 7.82 -13.49
CA GLU A 1021 51.18 7.88 -12.12
C GLU A 1021 51.16 6.49 -11.44
N ILE A 1022 52.23 6.11 -10.75
CA ILE A 1022 52.24 4.96 -9.82
C ILE A 1022 52.61 5.45 -8.41
N ASN A 1023 51.71 5.27 -7.46
CA ASN A 1023 51.85 5.68 -6.06
C ASN A 1023 51.95 4.44 -5.17
N ILE A 1024 53.03 4.32 -4.37
CA ILE A 1024 53.28 3.17 -3.48
C ILE A 1024 53.46 3.67 -2.04
N ASN A 1025 52.63 3.15 -1.12
CA ASN A 1025 52.57 3.59 0.27
C ASN A 1025 52.32 2.44 1.26
N GLY A 1026 53.39 1.81 1.75
CA GLY A 1026 53.40 0.76 2.78
C GLY A 1026 53.54 -0.67 2.25
N ALA A 1027 53.40 -0.86 0.94
CA ALA A 1027 53.37 -2.17 0.31
C ALA A 1027 54.76 -2.83 0.14
N THR A 1028 54.75 -4.15 -0.06
CA THR A 1028 55.91 -4.98 -0.40
C THR A 1028 55.91 -5.30 -1.89
N VAL A 1029 57.03 -5.15 -2.59
CA VAL A 1029 57.15 -5.43 -4.03
C VAL A 1029 58.37 -6.31 -4.30
N LYS A 1030 58.17 -7.43 -5.01
CA LYS A 1030 59.19 -8.45 -5.32
C LYS A 1030 59.17 -8.80 -6.81
N ALA A 1031 60.35 -9.04 -7.39
CA ALA A 1031 60.54 -9.50 -8.75
C ALA A 1031 61.38 -10.80 -8.77
N GLY A 1032 61.42 -11.48 -9.91
CA GLY A 1032 62.19 -12.70 -10.09
C GLY A 1032 63.70 -12.46 -10.00
N LYS A 1033 64.46 -13.54 -9.79
CA LYS A 1033 65.93 -13.49 -9.81
C LYS A 1033 66.43 -12.80 -11.08
N ASP A 1034 67.40 -11.90 -10.92
CA ASP A 1034 68.05 -11.16 -12.00
C ASP A 1034 67.15 -10.20 -12.82
N LYS A 1035 65.97 -9.82 -12.29
CA LYS A 1035 65.07 -8.80 -12.86
C LYS A 1035 64.95 -7.55 -11.97
N VAL A 1036 64.64 -6.40 -12.57
CA VAL A 1036 64.31 -5.17 -11.83
C VAL A 1036 62.85 -5.15 -11.40
N ILE A 1037 62.52 -4.35 -10.39
CA ILE A 1037 61.13 -4.07 -10.01
C ILE A 1037 60.39 -3.35 -11.13
N PHE A 1038 61.05 -2.43 -11.84
CA PHE A 1038 60.41 -1.53 -12.80
C PHE A 1038 61.13 -1.50 -14.15
N LYS A 1039 60.40 -1.76 -15.25
CA LYS A 1039 60.88 -1.56 -16.64
C LYS A 1039 60.02 -0.52 -17.36
N ASN A 1040 60.66 0.43 -18.04
CA ASN A 1040 60.00 1.33 -18.98
C ASN A 1040 60.50 1.04 -20.40
N HIS A 1041 59.60 0.79 -21.34
CA HIS A 1041 59.95 0.46 -22.73
C HIS A 1041 59.73 1.65 -23.67
N LYS A 1042 60.82 2.23 -24.20
CA LYS A 1042 60.79 3.22 -25.30
C LYS A 1042 61.20 2.56 -26.62
N THR A 1043 60.50 2.89 -27.70
CA THR A 1043 60.81 2.40 -29.05
C THR A 1043 60.76 3.53 -30.09
N TYR A 1044 61.95 3.84 -30.65
CA TYR A 1044 62.25 4.64 -31.86
C TYR A 1044 62.31 6.18 -31.81
N GLU A 1045 63.09 6.71 -32.77
CA GLU A 1045 63.84 7.99 -32.71
C GLU A 1045 63.24 9.16 -33.53
N SER A 1046 61.96 9.15 -33.90
CA SER A 1046 61.42 10.15 -34.84
C SER A 1046 60.01 10.68 -34.54
N PHE A 1047 59.93 11.59 -33.56
CA PHE A 1047 58.92 12.65 -33.44
C PHE A 1047 59.59 13.92 -32.88
N PRO A 1048 59.00 15.13 -33.04
CA PRO A 1048 59.57 16.36 -32.49
C PRO A 1048 59.68 16.30 -30.96
N ASN A 1049 60.70 16.97 -30.40
CA ASN A 1049 61.10 16.88 -28.99
C ASN A 1049 59.99 17.19 -27.96
N ASP A 1050 58.90 17.85 -28.37
CA ASP A 1050 57.88 18.38 -27.47
C ASP A 1050 56.84 17.34 -26.99
N ALA A 1051 56.91 16.09 -27.49
CA ALA A 1051 55.97 15.02 -27.14
C ALA A 1051 56.56 13.90 -26.25
N ILE A 1052 57.79 14.05 -25.74
CA ILE A 1052 58.49 12.99 -24.98
C ILE A 1052 58.40 13.25 -23.46
N ASN A 1053 57.20 13.06 -22.89
CA ASN A 1053 57.00 12.82 -21.45
C ASN A 1053 56.34 11.45 -21.25
N SER A 1054 57.19 10.42 -21.23
CA SER A 1054 56.82 9.02 -21.06
C SER A 1054 56.79 8.63 -19.58
N LEU A 1055 55.61 8.55 -18.98
CA LEU A 1055 55.32 8.43 -17.54
C LEU A 1055 55.65 9.74 -16.79
N ASN A 1056 54.70 10.28 -16.04
CA ASN A 1056 54.85 11.61 -15.43
C ASN A 1056 55.55 11.53 -14.07
N SER A 1057 55.19 10.55 -13.23
CA SER A 1057 55.77 10.38 -11.91
C SER A 1057 55.62 8.95 -11.37
N ILE A 1058 56.56 8.55 -10.52
CA ILE A 1058 56.41 7.44 -9.58
C ILE A 1058 56.64 8.03 -8.19
N LYS A 1059 55.73 7.78 -7.25
CA LYS A 1059 55.82 8.29 -5.88
C LYS A 1059 55.86 7.14 -4.88
N ILE A 1060 57.01 6.94 -4.26
CA ILE A 1060 57.22 5.94 -3.22
C ILE A 1060 57.37 6.69 -1.89
N THR A 1061 56.45 6.45 -0.94
CA THR A 1061 56.42 7.18 0.34
C THR A 1061 56.92 6.31 1.51
N ALA A 1062 56.69 5.00 1.44
CA ALA A 1062 57.31 3.98 2.27
C ALA A 1062 57.12 2.62 1.58
N GLY A 1063 58.12 1.73 1.63
CA GLY A 1063 58.00 0.38 1.05
C GLY A 1063 59.05 -0.57 1.61
N LYS A 1064 58.74 -1.88 1.63
CA LYS A 1064 59.69 -2.93 1.99
C LYS A 1064 60.12 -3.66 0.72
N TYR A 1065 61.41 -3.65 0.45
CA TYR A 1065 62.05 -4.32 -0.68
C TYR A 1065 62.94 -5.46 -0.19
N THR A 1066 63.20 -6.45 -1.04
CA THR A 1066 64.16 -7.54 -0.75
C THR A 1066 65.60 -7.10 -1.04
N ASP A 1067 66.59 -7.77 -0.44
CA ASP A 1067 68.01 -7.39 -0.48
C ASP A 1067 68.61 -7.24 -1.89
N ASP A 1068 68.04 -7.94 -2.89
CA ASP A 1068 68.47 -7.85 -4.29
C ASP A 1068 68.19 -6.48 -4.93
N VAL A 1069 67.21 -5.73 -4.41
CA VAL A 1069 66.88 -4.36 -4.87
C VAL A 1069 67.97 -3.39 -4.44
N THR A 1070 68.49 -3.55 -3.23
CA THR A 1070 69.62 -2.78 -2.71
C THR A 1070 70.86 -2.99 -3.59
N LYS A 1071 71.17 -4.23 -3.99
CA LYS A 1071 72.26 -4.54 -4.93
C LYS A 1071 72.08 -3.91 -6.31
N TYR A 1072 70.86 -3.82 -6.83
CA TYR A 1072 70.62 -3.18 -8.13
C TYR A 1072 70.77 -1.65 -8.07
N LEU A 1073 70.43 -1.03 -6.94
CA LEU A 1073 70.69 0.39 -6.70
C LEU A 1073 72.20 0.66 -6.54
N GLU A 1074 72.95 -0.25 -5.92
CA GLU A 1074 74.41 -0.19 -5.81
C GLU A 1074 75.16 -0.37 -7.15
N SER A 1075 74.52 -0.93 -8.19
CA SER A 1075 75.18 -1.25 -9.47
C SER A 1075 75.31 -0.08 -10.47
N GLY A 1076 75.10 1.16 -10.04
CA GLY A 1076 75.40 2.38 -10.84
C GLY A 1076 74.23 3.35 -11.07
N TYR A 1077 73.03 3.06 -10.57
CA TYR A 1077 71.88 3.96 -10.65
C TYR A 1077 71.84 4.87 -9.42
N LYS A 1078 72.21 6.15 -9.55
CA LYS A 1078 72.14 7.08 -8.42
C LYS A 1078 70.69 7.38 -8.05
N CYS A 1079 70.34 7.06 -6.81
CA CYS A 1079 69.10 7.49 -6.20
C CYS A 1079 69.37 8.63 -5.22
N THR A 1080 68.79 9.80 -5.48
CA THR A 1080 68.92 10.98 -4.61
C THR A 1080 67.55 11.30 -4.02
N GLU A 1081 67.48 11.38 -2.69
CA GLU A 1081 66.28 11.85 -2.00
C GLU A 1081 66.15 13.37 -2.14
N LEU A 1082 65.01 13.84 -2.65
CA LEU A 1082 64.63 15.25 -2.58
C LEU A 1082 63.23 15.34 -1.96
N ASN A 1083 63.13 15.98 -0.79
CA ASN A 1083 61.87 16.20 -0.06
C ASN A 1083 61.03 14.91 0.15
N GLY A 1084 61.66 13.78 0.49
CA GLY A 1084 60.96 12.51 0.75
C GLY A 1084 60.49 11.76 -0.51
N MET A 1085 61.10 11.99 -1.67
CA MET A 1085 60.87 11.22 -2.89
C MET A 1085 62.19 10.66 -3.46
N TYR A 1086 62.16 9.39 -3.88
CA TYR A 1086 63.26 8.68 -4.52
C TYR A 1086 63.23 8.87 -6.04
N THR A 1087 64.30 9.43 -6.62
CA THR A 1087 64.43 9.60 -8.08
C THR A 1087 65.48 8.64 -8.63
N VAL A 1088 65.25 7.98 -9.76
CA VAL A 1088 66.19 7.02 -10.39
C VAL A 1088 66.75 7.64 -11.68
N VAL A 1089 68.09 7.69 -11.80
CA VAL A 1089 68.78 8.29 -12.96
C VAL A 1089 69.69 7.27 -13.64
N LYS A 1090 69.78 7.34 -14.97
CA LYS A 1090 70.79 6.64 -15.79
C LYS A 1090 71.32 7.58 -16.88
N ASP A 1091 72.63 7.53 -17.14
CA ASP A 1091 73.31 8.10 -18.31
C ASP A 1091 72.92 9.57 -18.64
N ASP A 1092 73.14 10.48 -17.68
CA ASP A 1092 73.04 11.96 -17.74
C ASP A 1092 71.74 12.57 -18.33
N THR A 1093 70.70 11.78 -18.60
CA THR A 1093 69.39 12.27 -19.02
C THR A 1093 68.49 12.50 -17.80
N VAL A 1094 68.50 13.74 -17.30
CA VAL A 1094 67.60 14.18 -16.23
C VAL A 1094 66.17 14.31 -16.77
N SER A 1095 65.37 13.24 -16.65
CA SER A 1095 63.91 13.37 -16.71
C SER A 1095 63.42 13.98 -15.39
N THR A 1096 63.38 15.31 -15.32
CA THR A 1096 62.84 16.03 -14.16
C THR A 1096 61.35 15.73 -14.03
N ILE A 1097 61.00 14.82 -13.13
CA ILE A 1097 59.62 14.66 -12.63
C ILE A 1097 59.23 15.98 -11.96
N LYS A 1098 58.05 16.50 -12.29
CA LYS A 1098 57.48 17.72 -11.71
C LYS A 1098 56.06 17.47 -11.20
#